data_AF-A0A942A6A3-F1
#
_entry.id   AF-A0A942A6A3-F1
#
_cell.length_a   1.000
_cell.length_b   1.000
_cell.length_c   1.000
_cell.angle_alpha   90.00
_cell.angle_beta   90.00
_cell.angle_gamma   90.00
#
_symmetry.space_group_name_H-M   'P 1'
#
loop_
_entity.id
_entity.type
_entity.pdbx_description
1 polymer ?
#
loop_
_entity_poly.entity_id
_entity_poly.type
_entity_poly.pdbx_seq_one_letter_code
_entity_poly.pdbx_strand_id
1 'polypeptide(L)'
;MKKGLLFGLLFFLTIVFAVAAGGCLHVHRWSEWTTVSEARCDKMGVLERVCAGCGAVEHDYSALAPHEYGEWEPVQGKPCTEGFWEQCFCVHCGARKMRELPPRPHVYDSYVVAPTCTEPGGTVCICRYCGVSCREDETPPTGIHTPEYTRSTEDGHRKFCSVCRQDLGLEPHAMRNNICTLCSYRDPSPLLFSLIEGKKEYEVTGYRGEDLKIIIPAVFHGYPVTRIGKDAFYRSEIQSIEIPDSVRSVGPSAFYGSDLRSVTLPDSITEAGSSAFAYCKGLVQVGLSAGLTALPDYLFCGSGLTDAALPGGCREIGWFAFGDCDALESVSLQDGLVSIGERAFSGNVKLGEINLPNTVVSIGRQAFERCEALTRIELPRSLRSLNEAAFIGSGLTEVVIGENLREIAPAAFGGCKNLRRIFLPEGLKTVGTSAFAGCNAVEELHLPASLTRIGNRAFGVMEKLRKITVAEGNPAYFAEDNCLIERGEMRMIIGNRQGSIPDGVKVLGRETVSACADLTDLSIPASVERIESGAVARCPALEGILFAADSRLKEIDSGSFSNCPGLKPQVFGNAVYFGAEDNPFFVLLKVYDTDTDFVQIHEDTKVIAARAFSGYENGALREILLPEGLRSIGAAAFDGAGLTNVFLPATIEHMGSDVFRDCEALKTVVCDLFTRPDGWERDWLGAAQAEVLWLTHAHVYGEWTCDKGEHWRICSVCDKTERGAHTFADGRCTACGVHESISALRFSLAAGAAYAGQRRFKVAQSLDGIRAS
;
A
#
# COMPACT_ATOMS: atom_id res chain seq x y z
N MET A 1 -81.55 -83.58 62.47
CA MET A 1 -81.67 -82.48 61.47
C MET A 1 -80.29 -82.21 60.90
N LYS A 2 -79.97 -82.41 59.63
CA LYS A 2 -80.74 -82.79 58.45
C LYS A 2 -79.85 -83.77 57.67
N LYS A 3 -80.46 -84.70 56.92
CA LYS A 3 -79.85 -85.52 55.87
C LYS A 3 -78.92 -86.67 56.35
N GLY A 4 -79.36 -87.92 56.43
CA GLY A 4 -80.70 -88.44 56.09
C GLY A 4 -81.14 -88.18 54.65
N LEU A 5 -80.22 -87.94 53.71
CA LEU A 5 -80.64 -87.68 52.33
C LEU A 5 -79.68 -88.14 51.22
N LEU A 6 -78.47 -88.64 51.49
CA LEU A 6 -77.61 -89.08 50.37
C LEU A 6 -77.04 -90.51 50.42
N PHE A 7 -77.00 -91.20 51.57
CA PHE A 7 -76.79 -92.67 51.57
C PHE A 7 -78.06 -93.48 51.88
N GLY A 8 -79.03 -92.88 52.59
CA GLY A 8 -80.38 -93.45 52.74
C GLY A 8 -81.24 -93.40 51.47
N LEU A 9 -80.81 -92.69 50.42
CA LEU A 9 -81.52 -92.66 49.13
C LEU A 9 -80.89 -93.56 48.05
N LEU A 10 -79.68 -94.08 48.24
CA LEU A 10 -79.08 -95.05 47.30
C LEU A 10 -78.95 -96.46 47.88
N PHE A 11 -78.89 -96.64 49.22
CA PHE A 11 -79.03 -97.98 49.82
C PHE A 11 -80.47 -98.52 49.72
N PHE A 12 -81.46 -97.65 49.43
CA PHE A 12 -82.87 -98.02 49.27
C PHE A 12 -83.33 -98.20 47.82
N LEU A 13 -82.49 -97.92 46.82
CA LEU A 13 -82.92 -97.94 45.40
C LEU A 13 -82.34 -99.09 44.56
N THR A 14 -81.46 -99.93 45.09
CA THR A 14 -80.96 -101.10 44.32
C THR A 14 -81.01 -102.44 45.04
N ILE A 15 -81.44 -102.51 46.31
CA ILE A 15 -82.07 -103.75 46.83
C ILE A 15 -83.41 -104.02 46.09
N VAL A 16 -83.96 -103.01 45.39
CA VAL A 16 -85.25 -103.06 44.66
C VAL A 16 -85.09 -103.34 43.15
N PHE A 17 -83.87 -103.34 42.61
CA PHE A 17 -83.54 -104.08 41.38
C PHE A 17 -82.72 -105.30 41.81
N ALA A 18 -83.36 -106.22 42.54
CA ALA A 18 -84.00 -107.35 41.88
C ALA A 18 -83.00 -108.04 40.93
N VAL A 19 -82.68 -109.31 41.12
CA VAL A 19 -83.66 -110.38 40.84
C VAL A 19 -84.16 -110.33 39.35
N ALA A 20 -83.48 -109.54 38.50
CA ALA A 20 -83.60 -109.43 37.05
C ALA A 20 -82.16 -109.21 36.53
N ALA A 21 -81.43 -110.18 35.97
CA ALA A 21 -81.86 -111.35 35.24
C ALA A 21 -80.74 -112.41 35.18
N GLY A 22 -80.90 -113.54 35.88
CA GLY A 22 -80.24 -114.80 35.45
C GLY A 22 -79.42 -115.60 36.48
N GLY A 23 -79.41 -115.25 37.77
CA GLY A 23 -78.72 -116.06 38.79
C GLY A 23 -79.45 -117.37 39.09
N CYS A 24 -78.89 -118.50 38.68
CA CYS A 24 -79.42 -119.84 38.91
C CYS A 24 -79.38 -120.20 40.41
N LEU A 25 -80.49 -120.73 40.97
CA LEU A 25 -80.71 -120.93 42.41
C LEU A 25 -80.22 -122.30 42.95
N HIS A 26 -79.23 -122.94 42.31
CA HIS A 26 -78.61 -124.20 42.80
C HIS A 26 -77.10 -124.03 43.10
N VAL A 27 -76.53 -124.90 43.93
CA VAL A 27 -75.07 -124.92 44.22
C VAL A 27 -74.33 -125.66 43.10
N HIS A 28 -73.38 -125.00 42.42
CA HIS A 28 -72.59 -125.60 41.34
C HIS A 28 -71.56 -126.63 41.84
N ARG A 29 -71.43 -127.77 41.15
CA ARG A 29 -70.33 -128.74 41.32
C ARG A 29 -69.44 -128.76 40.06
N TRP A 30 -68.25 -128.18 40.18
CA TRP A 30 -67.28 -128.01 39.10
C TRP A 30 -66.28 -129.17 39.02
N SER A 31 -65.77 -129.45 37.82
CA SER A 31 -64.64 -130.36 37.61
C SER A 31 -63.31 -129.75 38.10
N GLU A 32 -62.26 -130.57 38.15
CA GLU A 32 -60.87 -130.10 38.27
C GLU A 32 -60.51 -129.20 37.06
N TRP A 33 -59.53 -128.31 37.26
CA TRP A 33 -59.03 -127.41 36.23
C TRP A 33 -58.09 -128.15 35.25
N THR A 34 -58.20 -127.82 33.96
CA THR A 34 -57.35 -128.37 32.90
C THR A 34 -56.72 -127.28 32.06
N THR A 35 -55.44 -127.44 31.73
CA THR A 35 -54.70 -126.45 30.94
C THR A 35 -55.10 -126.53 29.47
N VAL A 36 -55.58 -125.41 28.95
CA VAL A 36 -55.94 -125.24 27.54
C VAL A 36 -54.76 -124.67 26.75
N SER A 37 -53.98 -123.75 27.34
CA SER A 37 -52.74 -123.25 26.74
C SER A 37 -51.75 -122.73 27.78
N GLU A 38 -50.45 -122.97 27.58
CA GLU A 38 -49.38 -122.48 28.46
C GLU A 38 -49.04 -120.99 28.23
N ALA A 39 -48.49 -120.33 29.26
CA ALA A 39 -48.15 -118.91 29.26
C ALA A 39 -46.79 -118.61 28.60
N ARG A 40 -46.68 -117.46 27.92
CA ARG A 40 -45.46 -116.90 27.31
C ARG A 40 -45.23 -115.46 27.76
N CYS A 41 -44.10 -114.85 27.40
CA CYS A 41 -43.78 -113.47 27.81
C CYS A 41 -44.68 -112.39 27.18
N ASP A 42 -45.48 -112.74 26.17
CA ASP A 42 -46.39 -111.86 25.44
C ASP A 42 -47.86 -112.31 25.49
N LYS A 43 -48.17 -113.50 26.03
CA LYS A 43 -49.54 -114.03 26.14
C LYS A 43 -49.75 -114.93 27.36
N MET A 44 -50.81 -114.67 28.14
CA MET A 44 -51.16 -115.45 29.34
C MET A 44 -51.66 -116.87 28.99
N GLY A 45 -51.41 -117.82 29.88
CA GLY A 45 -51.93 -119.18 29.78
C GLY A 45 -53.38 -119.27 30.28
N VAL A 46 -54.13 -120.25 29.79
CA VAL A 46 -55.57 -120.42 30.08
C VAL A 46 -55.83 -121.79 30.69
N LEU A 47 -56.54 -121.80 31.82
CA LEU A 47 -57.08 -123.00 32.46
C LEU A 47 -58.62 -122.98 32.35
N GLU A 48 -59.23 -124.15 32.17
CA GLU A 48 -60.69 -124.31 32.06
C GLU A 48 -61.22 -125.41 32.97
N ARG A 49 -62.43 -125.22 33.54
CA ARG A 49 -63.23 -126.29 34.17
C ARG A 49 -64.73 -126.15 33.84
N VAL A 50 -65.47 -127.26 33.95
CA VAL A 50 -66.89 -127.33 33.53
C VAL A 50 -67.76 -127.84 34.68
N CYS A 51 -68.97 -127.27 34.84
CA CYS A 51 -69.94 -127.70 35.84
C CYS A 51 -70.68 -128.95 35.34
N ALA A 52 -70.56 -130.06 36.08
CA ALA A 52 -71.13 -131.34 35.68
C ALA A 52 -72.68 -131.36 35.64
N GLY A 53 -73.34 -130.44 36.36
CA GLY A 53 -74.80 -130.39 36.45
C GLY A 53 -75.49 -129.60 35.33
N CYS A 54 -74.89 -128.50 34.88
CA CYS A 54 -75.51 -127.58 33.91
C CYS A 54 -74.67 -127.29 32.66
N GLY A 55 -73.43 -127.78 32.59
CA GLY A 55 -72.54 -127.59 31.44
C GLY A 55 -71.92 -126.20 31.31
N ALA A 56 -72.13 -125.29 32.27
CA ALA A 56 -71.44 -124.01 32.29
C ALA A 56 -69.93 -124.21 32.38
N VAL A 57 -69.16 -123.35 31.71
CA VAL A 57 -67.68 -123.40 31.65
C VAL A 57 -67.11 -122.16 32.36
N GLU A 58 -66.06 -122.35 33.14
CA GLU A 58 -65.32 -121.30 33.83
C GLU A 58 -63.85 -121.30 33.38
N HIS A 59 -63.29 -120.11 33.16
CA HIS A 59 -61.89 -119.90 32.77
C HIS A 59 -61.13 -119.15 33.85
N ASP A 60 -59.86 -119.52 34.04
CA ASP A 60 -58.88 -118.78 34.85
C ASP A 60 -57.57 -118.60 34.07
N TYR A 61 -56.82 -117.55 34.37
CA TYR A 61 -55.67 -117.09 33.58
C TYR A 61 -54.40 -116.98 34.43
N SER A 62 -53.28 -117.50 33.91
CA SER A 62 -51.97 -117.44 34.60
C SER A 62 -51.12 -116.23 34.19
N ALA A 63 -50.17 -115.85 35.05
CA ALA A 63 -49.23 -114.75 34.78
C ALA A 63 -48.26 -115.04 33.61
N LEU A 64 -47.76 -113.99 32.95
CA LEU A 64 -46.80 -114.09 31.83
C LEU A 64 -45.45 -114.68 32.26
N ALA A 65 -44.80 -115.41 31.35
CA ALA A 65 -43.47 -115.98 31.57
C ALA A 65 -42.32 -114.95 31.33
N PRO A 66 -41.10 -115.13 31.88
CA PRO A 66 -39.96 -114.23 31.65
C PRO A 66 -39.44 -114.26 30.20
N HIS A 67 -38.66 -113.23 29.79
CA HIS A 67 -38.04 -113.15 28.46
C HIS A 67 -36.78 -114.03 28.31
N GLU A 68 -36.56 -114.56 27.10
CA GLU A 68 -35.39 -115.39 26.74
C GLU A 68 -34.63 -114.75 25.55
N TYR A 69 -33.36 -114.36 25.74
CA TYR A 69 -32.55 -113.55 24.79
C TYR A 69 -31.43 -114.35 24.09
N GLY A 70 -31.15 -114.02 22.81
CA GLY A 70 -30.10 -114.65 21.97
C GLY A 70 -28.70 -114.01 22.03
N GLU A 71 -27.85 -114.28 21.02
CA GLU A 71 -26.43 -113.86 20.94
C GLU A 71 -26.20 -112.35 20.68
N TRP A 72 -25.00 -111.84 20.98
CA TRP A 72 -24.61 -110.42 20.94
C TRP A 72 -23.91 -110.00 19.64
N GLU A 73 -24.26 -108.84 19.08
CA GLU A 73 -23.73 -108.28 17.82
C GLU A 73 -23.19 -106.82 17.99
N PRO A 74 -22.12 -106.40 17.26
CA PRO A 74 -21.46 -105.11 17.45
C PRO A 74 -22.14 -103.89 16.78
N VAL A 75 -21.93 -102.69 17.35
CA VAL A 75 -22.48 -101.38 16.90
C VAL A 75 -21.37 -100.33 16.75
N GLN A 76 -21.20 -99.74 15.56
CA GLN A 76 -20.02 -98.94 15.10
C GLN A 76 -19.69 -97.63 15.88
N GLY A 77 -18.40 -97.37 16.21
CA GLY A 77 -17.82 -96.15 16.85
C GLY A 77 -16.31 -95.91 16.55
N LYS A 78 -15.79 -94.68 16.75
CA LYS A 78 -14.40 -94.24 16.38
C LYS A 78 -13.36 -94.47 17.52
N PRO A 79 -12.10 -94.89 17.24
CA PRO A 79 -11.26 -95.63 18.21
C PRO A 79 -10.53 -94.81 19.30
N CYS A 80 -10.50 -93.47 19.21
CA CYS A 80 -9.61 -92.63 20.04
C CYS A 80 -10.34 -91.67 20.99
N THR A 81 -11.68 -91.62 20.98
CA THR A 81 -12.44 -90.63 21.76
C THR A 81 -13.63 -91.20 22.53
N GLU A 82 -14.25 -92.31 22.11
CA GLU A 82 -15.40 -92.92 22.81
C GLU A 82 -15.34 -94.46 22.75
N GLY A 83 -15.95 -95.14 23.72
CA GLY A 83 -16.06 -96.60 23.79
C GLY A 83 -16.94 -97.21 22.69
N PHE A 84 -16.83 -98.52 22.46
CA PHE A 84 -17.58 -99.25 21.40
C PHE A 84 -18.63 -100.21 22.01
N TRP A 85 -19.78 -100.41 21.35
CA TRP A 85 -20.98 -101.06 21.92
C TRP A 85 -21.40 -102.39 21.24
N GLU A 86 -22.13 -103.26 21.95
CA GLU A 86 -22.77 -104.51 21.44
C GLU A 86 -24.26 -104.65 21.88
N GLN A 87 -25.10 -105.40 21.13
CA GLN A 87 -26.56 -105.59 21.35
C GLN A 87 -27.10 -107.04 21.15
N CYS A 88 -28.25 -107.44 21.77
CA CYS A 88 -28.99 -108.70 21.50
C CYS A 88 -30.54 -108.59 21.67
N PHE A 89 -31.33 -109.59 21.20
CA PHE A 89 -32.81 -109.58 21.16
C PHE A 89 -33.51 -110.83 21.74
N CYS A 90 -34.74 -110.67 22.29
CA CYS A 90 -35.59 -111.75 22.83
C CYS A 90 -36.31 -112.54 21.73
N VAL A 91 -36.24 -113.88 21.78
CA VAL A 91 -36.70 -114.76 20.69
C VAL A 91 -38.22 -114.83 20.53
N HIS A 92 -38.99 -114.44 21.56
CA HIS A 92 -40.45 -114.52 21.52
C HIS A 92 -41.16 -113.18 21.25
N CYS A 93 -40.62 -112.05 21.75
CA CYS A 93 -41.28 -110.74 21.64
C CYS A 93 -40.43 -109.64 20.99
N GLY A 94 -39.14 -109.90 20.71
CA GLY A 94 -38.25 -108.93 20.05
C GLY A 94 -37.69 -107.80 20.92
N ALA A 95 -37.84 -107.83 22.24
CA ALA A 95 -37.23 -106.85 23.15
C ALA A 95 -35.68 -106.83 23.02
N ARG A 96 -35.02 -105.67 23.19
CA ARG A 96 -33.57 -105.43 22.96
C ARG A 96 -32.77 -105.16 24.24
N LYS A 97 -31.49 -105.58 24.29
CA LYS A 97 -30.51 -105.31 25.39
C LYS A 97 -29.12 -104.86 24.85
N MET A 98 -28.34 -104.00 25.56
CA MET A 98 -27.04 -103.39 25.13
C MET A 98 -25.90 -103.35 26.19
N ARG A 99 -24.60 -103.25 25.80
CA ARG A 99 -23.38 -103.05 26.67
C ARG A 99 -22.14 -102.36 25.98
N GLU A 100 -21.14 -101.83 26.72
CA GLU A 100 -19.99 -100.94 26.26
C GLU A 100 -18.53 -101.42 26.62
N LEU A 101 -17.49 -101.03 25.85
CA LEU A 101 -16.02 -101.29 26.01
C LEU A 101 -15.10 -100.01 25.82
N PRO A 102 -13.83 -99.89 26.35
CA PRO A 102 -13.01 -98.63 26.43
C PRO A 102 -12.01 -98.20 25.24
N PRO A 103 -11.51 -96.92 25.14
CA PRO A 103 -10.74 -96.30 23.98
C PRO A 103 -9.15 -96.13 24.06
N ARG A 104 -8.45 -95.65 22.96
CA ARG A 104 -6.93 -95.53 22.76
C ARG A 104 -6.31 -94.06 22.65
N PRO A 105 -4.96 -93.79 22.84
CA PRO A 105 -4.29 -92.43 22.88
C PRO A 105 -3.71 -91.75 21.57
N HIS A 106 -3.31 -90.43 21.58
CA HIS A 106 -2.95 -89.49 20.43
C HIS A 106 -1.45 -89.19 20.07
N VAL A 107 -1.12 -88.72 18.83
CA VAL A 107 0.24 -88.31 18.29
C VAL A 107 0.18 -87.20 17.18
N TYR A 108 1.03 -86.13 17.17
CA TYR A 108 0.90 -84.89 16.31
C TYR A 108 2.08 -84.52 15.35
N ASP A 109 1.81 -83.75 14.27
CA ASP A 109 2.73 -83.08 13.31
C ASP A 109 2.49 -81.53 13.24
N SER A 110 3.49 -80.63 12.99
CA SER A 110 3.32 -79.15 13.08
C SER A 110 3.99 -78.23 12.00
N TYR A 111 3.50 -76.98 11.81
CA TYR A 111 4.04 -75.91 10.92
C TYR A 111 3.68 -74.46 11.35
N VAL A 112 4.39 -73.43 10.86
CA VAL A 112 4.27 -71.99 11.29
C VAL A 112 3.49 -71.11 10.28
N VAL A 113 2.66 -70.19 10.78
CA VAL A 113 1.84 -69.20 10.02
C VAL A 113 2.07 -67.77 10.53
N ALA A 114 2.28 -66.79 9.64
CA ALA A 114 2.49 -65.37 10.00
C ALA A 114 1.17 -64.61 10.32
N PRO A 115 1.18 -63.57 11.19
CA PRO A 115 -0.03 -62.81 11.55
C PRO A 115 -0.53 -61.91 10.42
N THR A 116 -1.85 -61.71 10.34
CA THR A 116 -2.51 -60.77 9.41
C THR A 116 -3.12 -59.58 10.17
N CYS A 117 -3.74 -58.63 9.46
CA CYS A 117 -4.38 -57.47 10.12
C CYS A 117 -5.62 -57.83 10.97
N THR A 118 -6.20 -59.01 10.79
CA THR A 118 -7.39 -59.48 11.53
C THR A 118 -7.22 -60.83 12.22
N GLU A 119 -6.26 -61.67 11.83
CA GLU A 119 -6.01 -62.99 12.44
C GLU A 119 -4.61 -63.11 13.06
N PRO A 120 -4.47 -63.75 14.24
CA PRO A 120 -3.18 -64.01 14.86
C PRO A 120 -2.38 -65.09 14.08
N GLY A 121 -1.06 -64.91 14.03
CA GLY A 121 -0.12 -65.92 13.53
C GLY A 121 0.29 -66.88 14.65
N GLY A 122 1.03 -67.95 14.34
CA GLY A 122 1.51 -68.92 15.32
C GLY A 122 1.83 -70.29 14.71
N THR A 123 2.15 -71.27 15.55
CA THR A 123 2.45 -72.66 15.14
C THR A 123 1.21 -73.54 15.28
N VAL A 124 0.85 -74.28 14.24
CA VAL A 124 -0.32 -75.18 14.21
C VAL A 124 0.16 -76.64 14.23
N CYS A 125 -0.42 -77.47 15.11
CA CYS A 125 -0.13 -78.92 15.23
C CYS A 125 -1.39 -79.76 14.96
N ILE A 126 -1.28 -80.93 14.30
CA ILE A 126 -2.43 -81.80 13.92
C ILE A 126 -2.14 -83.28 14.26
N CYS A 127 -3.08 -83.97 14.93
CA CYS A 127 -2.94 -85.37 15.34
C CYS A 127 -3.17 -86.34 14.18
N ARG A 128 -2.19 -87.22 13.93
CA ARG A 128 -2.13 -88.12 12.77
C ARG A 128 -3.26 -89.16 12.70
N TYR A 129 -3.88 -89.51 13.82
CA TYR A 129 -4.90 -90.58 13.90
C TYR A 129 -6.36 -90.11 13.93
N CYS A 130 -6.64 -88.93 14.49
CA CYS A 130 -8.00 -88.42 14.66
C CYS A 130 -8.24 -87.08 13.97
N GLY A 131 -7.20 -86.40 13.48
CA GLY A 131 -7.29 -85.11 12.82
C GLY A 131 -7.51 -83.90 13.75
N VAL A 132 -7.50 -84.09 15.07
CA VAL A 132 -7.62 -82.98 16.05
C VAL A 132 -6.39 -82.08 15.95
N SER A 133 -6.60 -80.76 15.86
CA SER A 133 -5.54 -79.75 15.78
C SER A 133 -5.43 -78.88 17.05
N CYS A 134 -4.24 -78.34 17.33
CA CYS A 134 -3.96 -77.36 18.38
C CYS A 134 -3.03 -76.23 17.88
N ARG A 135 -2.99 -75.08 18.57
CA ARG A 135 -2.14 -73.92 18.27
C ARG A 135 -1.25 -73.55 19.45
N GLU A 136 0.01 -73.23 19.17
CA GLU A 136 1.03 -72.80 20.13
C GLU A 136 1.76 -71.53 19.61
N ASP A 137 2.33 -70.72 20.51
CA ASP A 137 3.08 -69.48 20.21
C ASP A 137 2.32 -68.43 19.38
N GLU A 138 1.11 -68.04 19.81
CA GLU A 138 0.29 -67.07 19.07
C GLU A 138 0.89 -65.64 19.07
N THR A 139 1.03 -65.08 17.87
CA THR A 139 1.35 -63.66 17.65
C THR A 139 0.05 -62.91 17.32
N PRO A 140 -0.30 -61.83 18.04
CA PRO A 140 -1.57 -61.13 17.83
C PRO A 140 -1.67 -60.50 16.44
N PRO A 141 -2.89 -60.25 15.91
CA PRO A 141 -3.09 -59.57 14.64
C PRO A 141 -2.39 -58.21 14.62
N THR A 142 -1.85 -57.80 13.47
CA THR A 142 -1.04 -56.57 13.38
C THR A 142 -1.86 -55.30 13.59
N GLY A 143 -3.18 -55.32 13.33
CA GLY A 143 -4.09 -54.19 13.48
C GLY A 143 -3.84 -52.99 12.55
N ILE A 144 -2.80 -53.05 11.72
CA ILE A 144 -2.37 -51.97 10.83
C ILE A 144 -2.85 -52.30 9.41
N HIS A 145 -3.82 -51.53 8.91
CA HIS A 145 -4.30 -51.65 7.53
C HIS A 145 -3.35 -50.92 6.57
N THR A 146 -2.79 -51.65 5.61
CA THR A 146 -2.06 -51.08 4.46
C THR A 146 -3.04 -50.90 3.28
N PRO A 147 -3.16 -49.70 2.67
CA PRO A 147 -4.02 -49.50 1.50
C PRO A 147 -3.26 -49.81 0.21
N GLU A 148 -3.80 -50.68 -0.67
CA GLU A 148 -3.22 -50.92 -2.02
C GLU A 148 -4.13 -50.54 -3.18
N TYR A 149 -5.46 -50.55 -3.02
CA TYR A 149 -6.33 -50.35 -4.17
C TYR A 149 -7.53 -49.48 -3.85
N THR A 150 -7.69 -48.46 -4.70
CA THR A 150 -8.70 -47.43 -4.61
C THR A 150 -9.74 -47.69 -5.69
N ARG A 151 -11.02 -47.83 -5.33
CA ARG A 151 -12.12 -47.94 -6.31
C ARG A 151 -12.81 -46.59 -6.43
N SER A 152 -12.81 -46.03 -7.64
CA SER A 152 -13.56 -44.81 -7.95
C SER A 152 -15.07 -45.09 -7.96
N THR A 153 -15.82 -44.21 -7.33
CA THR A 153 -17.28 -44.13 -7.26
C THR A 153 -17.70 -42.71 -7.61
N GLU A 154 -18.99 -42.46 -7.81
CA GLU A 154 -19.50 -41.10 -8.02
C GLU A 154 -19.15 -40.18 -6.83
N ASP A 155 -19.27 -40.70 -5.61
CA ASP A 155 -19.06 -39.93 -4.37
C ASP A 155 -17.58 -39.82 -3.93
N GLY A 156 -16.65 -40.45 -4.65
CA GLY A 156 -15.23 -40.42 -4.32
C GLY A 156 -14.51 -41.76 -4.52
N HIS A 157 -13.49 -41.99 -3.73
CA HIS A 157 -12.56 -43.09 -3.78
C HIS A 157 -12.72 -43.99 -2.55
N ARG A 158 -13.31 -45.18 -2.72
CA ARG A 158 -13.32 -46.18 -1.63
C ARG A 158 -11.95 -46.82 -1.51
N LYS A 159 -11.39 -46.74 -0.30
CA LYS A 159 -10.12 -47.39 0.06
C LYS A 159 -10.40 -48.76 0.64
N PHE A 160 -9.61 -49.75 0.22
CA PHE A 160 -9.66 -51.11 0.78
C PHE A 160 -8.31 -51.50 1.34
N CYS A 161 -8.31 -52.27 2.44
CA CYS A 161 -7.09 -52.87 2.94
C CYS A 161 -6.56 -53.91 1.94
N SER A 162 -5.28 -53.85 1.61
CA SER A 162 -4.60 -54.79 0.73
C SER A 162 -4.64 -56.24 1.23
N VAL A 163 -4.67 -56.41 2.55
CA VAL A 163 -4.57 -57.72 3.21
C VAL A 163 -5.95 -58.33 3.46
N CYS A 164 -6.85 -57.63 4.18
CA CYS A 164 -8.17 -58.17 4.54
C CYS A 164 -9.32 -57.73 3.63
N ARG A 165 -9.08 -56.85 2.65
CA ARG A 165 -10.12 -56.25 1.78
C ARG A 165 -11.24 -55.51 2.53
N GLN A 166 -11.05 -55.20 3.81
CA GLN A 166 -11.98 -54.40 4.57
C GLN A 166 -12.10 -53.00 3.96
N ASP A 167 -13.33 -52.50 3.85
CA ASP A 167 -13.62 -51.13 3.45
C ASP A 167 -13.05 -50.19 4.52
N LEU A 168 -12.05 -49.40 4.13
CA LEU A 168 -11.37 -48.41 4.98
C LEU A 168 -12.09 -47.04 4.93
N GLY A 169 -13.21 -46.97 4.22
CA GLY A 169 -14.02 -45.78 4.06
C GLY A 169 -13.89 -45.11 2.70
N LEU A 170 -14.79 -44.14 2.49
CA LEU A 170 -14.83 -43.28 1.32
C LEU A 170 -13.93 -42.07 1.54
N GLU A 171 -12.97 -41.85 0.65
CA GLU A 171 -12.22 -40.61 0.56
C GLU A 171 -12.80 -39.76 -0.59
N PRO A 172 -13.20 -38.51 -0.38
CA PRO A 172 -13.76 -37.69 -1.46
C PRO A 172 -12.78 -37.47 -2.61
N HIS A 173 -13.30 -37.10 -3.80
CA HIS A 173 -12.45 -36.73 -4.94
C HIS A 173 -11.55 -35.56 -4.57
N ALA A 174 -10.25 -35.69 -4.83
CA ALA A 174 -9.27 -34.62 -4.68
C ALA A 174 -9.14 -33.87 -6.01
N MET A 175 -9.77 -32.70 -6.10
CA MET A 175 -9.89 -31.96 -7.36
C MET A 175 -8.78 -30.93 -7.53
N ARG A 176 -8.27 -30.78 -8.76
CA ARG A 176 -7.43 -29.65 -9.19
C ARG A 176 -8.05 -29.03 -10.43
N ASN A 177 -8.53 -27.78 -10.32
CA ASN A 177 -9.37 -27.12 -11.32
C ASN A 177 -10.49 -28.03 -11.84
N ASN A 178 -11.27 -28.61 -10.93
CA ASN A 178 -12.37 -29.56 -11.19
C ASN A 178 -11.98 -30.90 -11.81
N ILE A 179 -10.68 -31.21 -11.91
CA ILE A 179 -10.21 -32.50 -12.42
C ILE A 179 -9.67 -33.31 -11.24
N CYS A 180 -10.24 -34.48 -11.00
CA CYS A 180 -9.76 -35.38 -9.95
C CYS A 180 -8.34 -35.85 -10.28
N THR A 181 -7.41 -35.63 -9.35
CA THR A 181 -5.98 -35.94 -9.53
C THR A 181 -5.68 -37.43 -9.61
N LEU A 182 -6.61 -38.29 -9.17
CA LEU A 182 -6.45 -39.75 -9.14
C LEU A 182 -7.13 -40.45 -10.32
N CYS A 183 -8.36 -40.05 -10.69
CA CYS A 183 -9.14 -40.76 -11.71
C CYS A 183 -9.51 -39.94 -12.94
N SER A 184 -9.09 -38.68 -13.03
CA SER A 184 -9.43 -37.76 -14.14
C SER A 184 -10.92 -37.46 -14.32
N TYR A 185 -11.78 -37.80 -13.33
CA TYR A 185 -13.16 -37.33 -13.27
C TYR A 185 -13.20 -35.80 -13.37
N ARG A 186 -14.11 -35.26 -14.19
CA ARG A 186 -14.28 -33.82 -14.39
C ARG A 186 -15.62 -33.38 -13.80
N ASP A 187 -15.57 -32.52 -12.80
CA ASP A 187 -16.78 -31.90 -12.25
C ASP A 187 -17.33 -30.86 -13.25
N PRO A 188 -18.65 -30.86 -13.52
CA PRO A 188 -19.26 -29.97 -14.51
C PRO A 188 -19.47 -28.53 -13.99
N SER A 189 -19.18 -28.24 -12.72
CA SER A 189 -19.33 -26.91 -12.13
C SER A 189 -18.59 -25.84 -12.95
N PRO A 190 -19.22 -24.67 -13.21
CA PRO A 190 -18.55 -23.54 -13.85
C PRO A 190 -17.56 -22.84 -12.90
N LEU A 191 -17.74 -22.98 -11.59
CA LEU A 191 -16.75 -22.62 -10.58
C LEU A 191 -15.64 -23.68 -10.56
N LEU A 192 -14.40 -23.25 -10.71
CA LEU A 192 -13.21 -24.10 -10.64
C LEU A 192 -12.74 -24.19 -9.20
N PHE A 193 -12.53 -25.41 -8.72
CA PHE A 193 -12.05 -25.69 -7.38
C PHE A 193 -10.73 -26.46 -7.42
N SER A 194 -9.84 -26.13 -6.50
CA SER A 194 -8.60 -26.89 -6.25
C SER A 194 -8.44 -27.20 -4.76
N LEU A 195 -8.11 -28.46 -4.46
CA LEU A 195 -7.88 -28.93 -3.10
C LEU A 195 -6.56 -28.33 -2.60
N ILE A 196 -6.60 -27.72 -1.42
CA ILE A 196 -5.41 -27.22 -0.74
C ILE A 196 -4.68 -28.42 -0.12
N GLU A 197 -3.52 -28.74 -0.66
CA GLU A 197 -2.73 -29.89 -0.22
C GLU A 197 -2.46 -29.86 1.30
N GLY A 198 -2.75 -30.98 1.97
CA GLY A 198 -2.53 -31.14 3.40
C GLY A 198 -3.61 -30.57 4.32
N LYS A 199 -4.60 -29.80 3.82
CA LYS A 199 -5.62 -29.14 4.66
C LYS A 199 -7.03 -29.73 4.57
N LYS A 200 -7.34 -30.57 3.57
CA LYS A 200 -8.70 -31.07 3.32
C LYS A 200 -9.72 -29.91 3.19
N GLU A 201 -9.33 -28.89 2.46
CA GLU A 201 -10.10 -27.66 2.20
C GLU A 201 -9.99 -27.29 0.72
N TYR A 202 -11.01 -26.64 0.17
CA TYR A 202 -11.07 -26.20 -1.23
C TYR A 202 -10.90 -24.69 -1.38
N GLU A 203 -10.21 -24.30 -2.46
CA GLU A 203 -10.12 -22.93 -2.95
C GLU A 203 -10.84 -22.81 -4.29
N VAL A 204 -11.63 -21.75 -4.47
CA VAL A 204 -12.17 -21.35 -5.78
C VAL A 204 -11.04 -20.71 -6.58
N THR A 205 -10.56 -21.36 -7.63
CA THR A 205 -9.42 -20.91 -8.44
C THR A 205 -9.82 -20.21 -9.73
N GLY A 206 -11.10 -20.19 -10.07
CA GLY A 206 -11.58 -19.60 -11.32
C GLY A 206 -13.08 -19.72 -11.52
N TYR A 207 -13.59 -19.01 -12.51
CA TYR A 207 -14.95 -19.12 -12.99
C TYR A 207 -14.95 -19.10 -14.53
N ARG A 208 -15.72 -20.01 -15.16
CA ARG A 208 -15.82 -20.13 -16.63
C ARG A 208 -17.26 -20.15 -17.15
N GLY A 209 -18.24 -19.82 -16.30
CA GLY A 209 -19.64 -19.76 -16.71
C GLY A 209 -20.05 -18.38 -17.23
N GLU A 210 -21.33 -18.26 -17.60
CA GLU A 210 -21.97 -17.02 -18.08
C GLU A 210 -23.02 -16.50 -17.10
N ASP A 211 -23.16 -17.12 -15.92
CA ASP A 211 -24.11 -16.72 -14.89
C ASP A 211 -23.70 -15.39 -14.27
N LEU A 212 -24.67 -14.48 -14.18
CA LEU A 212 -24.49 -13.17 -13.56
C LEU A 212 -24.59 -13.22 -12.02
N LYS A 213 -25.18 -14.30 -11.47
CA LYS A 213 -25.33 -14.52 -10.04
C LYS A 213 -24.67 -15.83 -9.63
N ILE A 214 -23.68 -15.73 -8.76
CA ILE A 214 -22.87 -16.86 -8.29
C ILE A 214 -23.18 -17.15 -6.83
N ILE A 215 -23.28 -18.44 -6.50
CA ILE A 215 -23.35 -18.92 -5.11
C ILE A 215 -22.17 -19.85 -4.91
N ILE A 216 -21.22 -19.48 -4.04
CA ILE A 216 -20.12 -20.38 -3.69
C ILE A 216 -20.67 -21.42 -2.71
N PRO A 217 -20.54 -22.74 -2.98
CA PRO A 217 -20.98 -23.75 -2.05
C PRO A 217 -20.07 -23.79 -0.82
N ALA A 218 -20.63 -23.98 0.37
CA ALA A 218 -19.85 -24.09 1.61
C ALA A 218 -18.98 -25.37 1.65
N VAL A 219 -19.38 -26.41 0.92
CA VAL A 219 -18.72 -27.71 0.82
C VAL A 219 -18.67 -28.13 -0.64
N PHE A 220 -17.50 -28.57 -1.10
CA PHE A 220 -17.28 -29.15 -2.43
C PHE A 220 -16.60 -30.51 -2.26
N HIS A 221 -17.16 -31.57 -2.86
CA HIS A 221 -16.68 -32.95 -2.73
C HIS A 221 -16.25 -33.32 -1.29
N GLY A 222 -17.18 -33.17 -0.33
CA GLY A 222 -16.97 -33.59 1.07
C GLY A 222 -16.03 -32.73 1.92
N TYR A 223 -15.40 -31.70 1.34
CA TYR A 223 -14.48 -30.80 2.04
C TYR A 223 -14.97 -29.34 1.98
N PRO A 224 -14.75 -28.54 3.04
CA PRO A 224 -15.20 -27.15 3.08
C PRO A 224 -14.47 -26.29 2.05
N VAL A 225 -15.19 -25.34 1.44
CA VAL A 225 -14.60 -24.29 0.60
C VAL A 225 -14.21 -23.13 1.50
N THR A 226 -12.91 -22.88 1.64
CA THR A 226 -12.36 -21.93 2.63
C THR A 226 -11.70 -20.71 1.99
N ARG A 227 -11.50 -20.69 0.67
CA ARG A 227 -10.78 -19.60 0.00
C ARG A 227 -11.39 -19.23 -1.35
N ILE A 228 -11.34 -17.94 -1.65
CA ILE A 228 -11.44 -17.45 -3.03
C ILE A 228 -10.01 -17.12 -3.45
N GLY A 229 -9.51 -17.80 -4.48
CA GLY A 229 -8.13 -17.71 -4.91
C GLY A 229 -7.81 -16.42 -5.66
N LYS A 230 -6.52 -16.26 -5.93
CA LYS A 230 -6.02 -15.18 -6.79
C LYS A 230 -6.69 -15.25 -8.17
N ASP A 231 -7.11 -14.09 -8.68
CA ASP A 231 -7.71 -13.93 -10.02
C ASP A 231 -8.98 -14.79 -10.27
N ALA A 232 -9.62 -15.37 -9.24
CA ALA A 232 -10.69 -16.35 -9.40
C ALA A 232 -11.89 -15.87 -10.24
N PHE A 233 -12.18 -14.58 -10.19
CA PHE A 233 -13.25 -13.91 -10.94
C PHE A 233 -12.72 -12.70 -11.74
N TYR A 234 -11.42 -12.66 -12.05
CA TYR A 234 -10.76 -11.56 -12.76
C TYR A 234 -11.47 -11.22 -14.08
N ARG A 235 -11.91 -9.96 -14.21
CA ARG A 235 -12.65 -9.42 -15.36
C ARG A 235 -13.87 -10.26 -15.77
N SER A 236 -14.55 -10.84 -14.79
CA SER A 236 -15.79 -11.58 -15.01
C SER A 236 -17.01 -10.66 -15.09
N GLU A 237 -18.03 -11.10 -15.82
CA GLU A 237 -19.30 -10.38 -15.99
C GLU A 237 -20.28 -10.60 -14.82
N ILE A 238 -19.81 -11.20 -13.71
CA ILE A 238 -20.66 -11.50 -12.55
C ILE A 238 -21.15 -10.19 -11.93
N GLN A 239 -22.44 -10.14 -11.59
CA GLN A 239 -23.08 -8.97 -10.99
C GLN A 239 -23.34 -9.14 -9.49
N SER A 240 -23.47 -10.38 -9.01
CA SER A 240 -23.65 -10.69 -7.60
C SER A 240 -23.02 -12.02 -7.22
N ILE A 241 -22.51 -12.10 -5.99
CA ILE A 241 -21.93 -13.30 -5.44
C ILE A 241 -22.35 -13.51 -3.99
N GLU A 242 -22.76 -14.72 -3.65
CA GLU A 242 -23.02 -15.17 -2.28
C GLU A 242 -21.81 -15.98 -1.79
N ILE A 243 -21.17 -15.47 -0.73
CA ILE A 243 -19.97 -16.06 -0.13
C ILE A 243 -20.38 -16.72 1.21
N PRO A 244 -20.19 -18.04 1.38
CA PRO A 244 -20.58 -18.74 2.60
C PRO A 244 -19.61 -18.48 3.76
N ASP A 245 -20.11 -18.63 5.00
CA ASP A 245 -19.33 -18.49 6.24
C ASP A 245 -18.20 -19.52 6.40
N SER A 246 -18.03 -20.45 5.47
CA SER A 246 -16.87 -21.35 5.40
C SER A 246 -15.63 -20.66 4.81
N VAL A 247 -15.80 -19.58 4.05
CA VAL A 247 -14.69 -18.83 3.45
C VAL A 247 -13.95 -18.02 4.52
N ARG A 248 -12.62 -18.06 4.46
CA ARG A 248 -11.69 -17.43 5.42
C ARG A 248 -10.85 -16.32 4.79
N SER A 249 -10.64 -16.36 3.48
CA SER A 249 -9.82 -15.38 2.78
C SER A 249 -10.26 -15.14 1.33
N VAL A 250 -10.05 -13.91 0.85
CA VAL A 250 -10.18 -13.51 -0.55
C VAL A 250 -8.79 -13.19 -1.10
N GLY A 251 -8.41 -13.82 -2.20
CA GLY A 251 -7.08 -13.70 -2.80
C GLY A 251 -6.86 -12.36 -3.54
N PRO A 252 -5.60 -12.02 -3.85
CA PRO A 252 -5.28 -10.83 -4.62
C PRO A 252 -5.99 -10.82 -5.97
N SER A 253 -6.49 -9.65 -6.39
CA SER A 253 -7.19 -9.45 -7.66
C SER A 253 -8.38 -10.41 -7.92
N ALA A 254 -8.92 -11.05 -6.88
CA ALA A 254 -9.96 -12.07 -7.01
C ALA A 254 -11.15 -11.60 -7.86
N PHE A 255 -11.59 -10.35 -7.71
CA PHE A 255 -12.68 -9.74 -8.48
C PHE A 255 -12.23 -8.52 -9.28
N TYR A 256 -10.94 -8.41 -9.60
CA TYR A 256 -10.41 -7.24 -10.30
C TYR A 256 -11.16 -7.04 -11.63
N GLY A 257 -11.71 -5.85 -11.82
CA GLY A 257 -12.42 -5.47 -13.04
C GLY A 257 -13.71 -6.25 -13.31
N SER A 258 -14.29 -6.90 -12.30
CA SER A 258 -15.59 -7.58 -12.44
C SER A 258 -16.76 -6.59 -12.45
N ASP A 259 -17.89 -6.99 -13.04
CA ASP A 259 -19.13 -6.20 -13.09
C ASP A 259 -20.00 -6.29 -11.81
N LEU A 260 -19.37 -6.65 -10.68
CA LEU A 260 -20.04 -6.80 -9.39
C LEU A 260 -20.76 -5.52 -9.00
N ARG A 261 -22.02 -5.62 -8.55
CA ARG A 261 -22.83 -4.49 -8.10
C ARG A 261 -22.80 -4.29 -6.59
N SER A 262 -22.75 -5.39 -5.86
CA SER A 262 -22.68 -5.43 -4.41
C SER A 262 -22.00 -6.71 -3.95
N VAL A 263 -21.27 -6.65 -2.84
CA VAL A 263 -20.69 -7.84 -2.19
C VAL A 263 -20.75 -7.68 -0.67
N THR A 264 -21.07 -8.76 0.04
CA THR A 264 -20.99 -8.83 1.50
C THR A 264 -19.96 -9.89 1.87
N LEU A 265 -18.91 -9.47 2.57
CA LEU A 265 -17.87 -10.36 3.10
C LEU A 265 -18.34 -10.90 4.45
N PRO A 266 -18.55 -12.21 4.61
CA PRO A 266 -18.89 -12.78 5.91
C PRO A 266 -17.78 -12.54 6.94
N ASP A 267 -18.16 -12.42 8.22
CA ASP A 267 -17.24 -12.12 9.34
C ASP A 267 -16.15 -13.19 9.55
N SER A 268 -16.32 -14.36 8.94
CA SER A 268 -15.31 -15.41 8.88
C SER A 268 -14.08 -15.05 8.03
N ILE A 269 -14.19 -14.04 7.15
CA ILE A 269 -13.08 -13.54 6.34
C ILE A 269 -12.19 -12.65 7.19
N THR A 270 -10.93 -13.06 7.37
CA THR A 270 -9.94 -12.31 8.13
C THR A 270 -8.86 -11.68 7.26
N GLU A 271 -8.80 -12.08 5.98
CA GLU A 271 -7.79 -11.66 5.02
C GLU A 271 -8.44 -11.35 3.66
N ALA A 272 -8.17 -10.15 3.14
CA ALA A 272 -8.44 -9.78 1.76
C ALA A 272 -7.10 -9.44 1.08
N GLY A 273 -6.91 -9.91 -0.15
CA GLY A 273 -5.71 -9.66 -0.94
C GLY A 273 -5.73 -8.29 -1.62
N SER A 274 -4.55 -7.80 -2.00
CA SER A 274 -4.42 -6.54 -2.75
C SER A 274 -5.24 -6.55 -4.03
N SER A 275 -5.82 -5.39 -4.35
CA SER A 275 -6.64 -5.18 -5.54
C SER A 275 -7.86 -6.11 -5.68
N ALA A 276 -8.30 -6.80 -4.62
CA ALA A 276 -9.33 -7.82 -4.73
C ALA A 276 -10.64 -7.34 -5.38
N PHE A 277 -11.01 -6.06 -5.22
CA PHE A 277 -12.19 -5.43 -5.82
C PHE A 277 -11.82 -4.17 -6.64
N ALA A 278 -10.57 -4.06 -7.10
CA ALA A 278 -10.13 -2.93 -7.89
C ALA A 278 -10.82 -2.91 -9.26
N TYR A 279 -11.18 -1.74 -9.74
CA TYR A 279 -11.84 -1.48 -11.02
C TYR A 279 -13.19 -2.19 -11.19
N CYS A 280 -13.83 -2.64 -10.10
CA CYS A 280 -15.24 -3.02 -10.10
C CYS A 280 -16.10 -1.76 -10.24
N LYS A 281 -16.20 -1.21 -11.45
CA LYS A 281 -16.90 0.07 -11.71
C LYS A 281 -18.40 0.01 -11.42
N GLY A 282 -18.99 -1.18 -11.44
CA GLY A 282 -20.38 -1.41 -11.05
C GLY A 282 -20.61 -1.53 -9.56
N LEU A 283 -19.56 -1.65 -8.73
CA LEU A 283 -19.67 -2.00 -7.32
C LEU A 283 -20.05 -0.76 -6.52
N VAL A 284 -21.33 -0.62 -6.20
CA VAL A 284 -21.86 0.56 -5.50
C VAL A 284 -21.79 0.40 -3.98
N GLN A 285 -21.96 -0.84 -3.48
CA GLN A 285 -22.01 -1.12 -2.04
C GLN A 285 -21.16 -2.33 -1.65
N VAL A 286 -20.51 -2.23 -0.49
CA VAL A 286 -19.73 -3.33 0.09
C VAL A 286 -20.02 -3.47 1.59
N GLY A 287 -20.29 -4.71 2.01
CA GLY A 287 -20.25 -5.11 3.42
C GLY A 287 -18.88 -5.70 3.74
N LEU A 288 -18.07 -4.99 4.52
CA LEU A 288 -16.76 -5.46 4.96
C LEU A 288 -16.89 -6.36 6.19
N SER A 289 -16.07 -7.42 6.25
CA SER A 289 -16.01 -8.35 7.38
C SER A 289 -15.47 -7.66 8.64
N ALA A 290 -16.09 -7.91 9.79
CA ALA A 290 -15.60 -7.44 11.09
C ALA A 290 -14.23 -8.03 11.46
N GLY A 291 -13.83 -9.14 10.84
CA GLY A 291 -12.53 -9.78 11.03
C GLY A 291 -11.34 -9.10 10.35
N LEU A 292 -11.58 -8.13 9.46
CA LEU A 292 -10.52 -7.39 8.78
C LEU A 292 -9.86 -6.37 9.72
N THR A 293 -8.57 -6.55 9.96
CA THR A 293 -7.75 -5.65 10.80
C THR A 293 -7.03 -4.57 10.00
N ALA A 294 -6.97 -4.70 8.67
CA ALA A 294 -6.45 -3.70 7.75
C ALA A 294 -7.14 -3.83 6.39
N LEU A 295 -7.21 -2.73 5.64
CA LEU A 295 -7.56 -2.78 4.23
C LEU A 295 -6.27 -2.86 3.41
N PRO A 296 -6.09 -3.91 2.59
CA PRO A 296 -4.90 -4.09 1.77
C PRO A 296 -4.80 -3.04 0.66
N ASP A 297 -3.61 -2.95 0.07
CA ASP A 297 -3.33 -2.05 -1.04
C ASP A 297 -4.31 -2.25 -2.21
N TYR A 298 -4.74 -1.14 -2.82
CA TYR A 298 -5.65 -1.10 -3.97
C TYR A 298 -7.00 -1.77 -3.81
N LEU A 299 -7.42 -2.17 -2.59
CA LEU A 299 -8.58 -3.04 -2.39
C LEU A 299 -9.80 -2.67 -3.26
N PHE A 300 -10.15 -1.38 -3.29
CA PHE A 300 -11.28 -0.80 -4.03
C PHE A 300 -10.86 0.24 -5.07
N CYS A 301 -9.59 0.32 -5.43
CA CYS A 301 -9.07 1.30 -6.40
C CYS A 301 -9.92 1.33 -7.68
N GLY A 302 -10.42 2.49 -8.10
CA GLY A 302 -11.19 2.61 -9.34
C GLY A 302 -12.57 1.95 -9.31
N SER A 303 -13.09 1.61 -8.12
CA SER A 303 -14.43 1.03 -7.96
C SER A 303 -15.54 2.09 -8.02
N GLY A 304 -16.78 1.63 -8.21
CA GLY A 304 -17.97 2.48 -8.26
C GLY A 304 -18.61 2.80 -6.90
N LEU A 305 -17.89 2.61 -5.79
CA LEU A 305 -18.45 2.72 -4.44
C LEU A 305 -18.96 4.14 -4.20
N THR A 306 -20.16 4.26 -3.63
CA THR A 306 -20.71 5.57 -3.20
C THR A 306 -20.40 5.85 -1.73
N ASP A 307 -20.33 4.81 -0.93
CA ASP A 307 -20.02 4.85 0.48
C ASP A 307 -19.27 3.60 0.92
N ALA A 308 -18.52 3.72 2.01
CA ALA A 308 -17.84 2.58 2.64
C ALA A 308 -17.82 2.75 4.16
N ALA A 309 -18.08 1.66 4.87
CA ALA A 309 -17.94 1.61 6.32
C ALA A 309 -16.80 0.67 6.69
N LEU A 310 -15.75 1.20 7.33
CA LEU A 310 -14.65 0.38 7.82
C LEU A 310 -15.12 -0.52 8.97
N PRO A 311 -14.59 -1.75 9.09
CA PRO A 311 -14.87 -2.59 10.24
C PRO A 311 -14.19 -2.04 11.50
N GLY A 312 -14.81 -2.24 12.67
CA GLY A 312 -14.33 -1.68 13.94
C GLY A 312 -12.93 -2.15 14.38
N GLY A 313 -12.46 -3.28 13.86
CA GLY A 313 -11.11 -3.80 14.09
C GLY A 313 -10.03 -3.20 13.19
N CYS A 314 -10.40 -2.39 12.19
CA CYS A 314 -9.48 -1.88 11.18
C CYS A 314 -8.51 -0.85 11.74
N ARG A 315 -7.21 -1.14 11.68
CA ARG A 315 -6.11 -0.29 12.16
C ARG A 315 -5.43 0.49 11.04
N GLU A 316 -5.52 0.02 9.81
CA GLU A 316 -4.76 0.58 8.69
C GLU A 316 -5.56 0.56 7.38
N ILE A 317 -5.43 1.64 6.61
CA ILE A 317 -5.87 1.71 5.21
C ILE A 317 -4.63 1.67 4.33
N GLY A 318 -4.50 0.66 3.48
CA GLY A 318 -3.35 0.43 2.62
C GLY A 318 -3.18 1.46 1.50
N TRP A 319 -2.10 1.29 0.74
CA TRP A 319 -1.74 2.15 -0.39
C TRP A 319 -2.85 2.13 -1.44
N PHE A 320 -3.35 3.31 -1.82
CA PHE A 320 -4.35 3.47 -2.88
C PHE A 320 -5.65 2.66 -2.66
N ALA A 321 -5.97 2.27 -1.42
CA ALA A 321 -7.07 1.33 -1.13
C ALA A 321 -8.44 1.80 -1.65
N PHE A 322 -8.72 3.11 -1.62
CA PHE A 322 -9.89 3.76 -2.20
C PHE A 322 -9.49 4.85 -3.22
N GLY A 323 -8.35 4.70 -3.90
CA GLY A 323 -7.95 5.69 -4.91
C GLY A 323 -8.83 5.61 -6.16
N ASP A 324 -9.03 6.74 -6.83
CA ASP A 324 -9.84 6.91 -8.05
C ASP A 324 -11.27 6.34 -7.96
N CYS A 325 -11.87 6.34 -6.76
CA CYS A 325 -13.28 6.00 -6.57
C CYS A 325 -14.14 7.24 -6.83
N ASP A 326 -14.31 7.61 -8.11
CA ASP A 326 -14.97 8.86 -8.55
C ASP A 326 -16.40 9.05 -8.01
N ALA A 327 -17.07 7.96 -7.61
CA ALA A 327 -18.42 7.97 -7.07
C ALA A 327 -18.47 8.07 -5.53
N LEU A 328 -17.33 7.97 -4.83
CA LEU A 328 -17.28 7.87 -3.38
C LEU A 328 -17.59 9.21 -2.72
N GLU A 329 -18.70 9.28 -1.99
CA GLU A 329 -19.20 10.50 -1.34
C GLU A 329 -18.85 10.55 0.15
N SER A 330 -18.78 9.39 0.80
CA SER A 330 -18.49 9.31 2.25
C SER A 330 -17.77 8.02 2.64
N VAL A 331 -16.98 8.09 3.71
CA VAL A 331 -16.33 6.92 4.31
C VAL A 331 -16.45 7.00 5.82
N SER A 332 -17.07 5.99 6.43
CA SER A 332 -17.19 5.88 7.87
C SER A 332 -15.95 5.20 8.44
N LEU A 333 -15.06 6.02 9.02
CA LEU A 333 -13.87 5.56 9.73
C LEU A 333 -14.22 5.21 11.18
N GLN A 334 -13.60 4.16 11.72
CA GLN A 334 -13.89 3.66 13.06
C GLN A 334 -12.81 4.05 14.07
N ASP A 335 -13.20 4.08 15.35
CA ASP A 335 -12.28 4.34 16.45
C ASP A 335 -11.15 3.29 16.48
N GLY A 336 -9.92 3.80 16.58
CA GLY A 336 -8.73 2.96 16.63
C GLY A 336 -8.08 2.69 15.27
N LEU A 337 -8.53 3.35 14.19
CA LEU A 337 -7.72 3.52 12.99
C LEU A 337 -6.44 4.30 13.34
N VAL A 338 -5.28 3.79 12.93
CA VAL A 338 -3.95 4.33 13.27
C VAL A 338 -3.31 5.02 12.08
N SER A 339 -3.41 4.45 10.88
CA SER A 339 -2.73 4.96 9.68
C SER A 339 -3.63 4.99 8.44
N ILE A 340 -3.44 6.04 7.65
CA ILE A 340 -3.99 6.17 6.29
C ILE A 340 -2.80 6.14 5.33
N GLY A 341 -2.79 5.16 4.43
CA GLY A 341 -1.71 4.90 3.48
C GLY A 341 -1.54 5.99 2.43
N GLU A 342 -0.45 5.89 1.68
CA GLU A 342 -0.20 6.76 0.53
C GLU A 342 -1.35 6.65 -0.48
N ARG A 343 -1.80 7.80 -1.01
CA ARG A 343 -2.86 7.89 -2.02
C ARG A 343 -4.17 7.15 -1.67
N ALA A 344 -4.41 6.83 -0.39
CA ALA A 344 -5.51 5.98 0.03
C ALA A 344 -6.89 6.45 -0.48
N PHE A 345 -7.10 7.76 -0.59
CA PHE A 345 -8.30 8.40 -1.13
C PHE A 345 -7.99 9.37 -2.30
N SER A 346 -6.84 9.21 -2.95
CA SER A 346 -6.43 10.05 -4.07
C SER A 346 -7.46 9.98 -5.20
N GLY A 347 -7.83 11.11 -5.80
CA GLY A 347 -8.73 11.16 -6.95
C GLY A 347 -10.23 11.04 -6.60
N ASN A 348 -10.60 10.99 -5.33
CA ASN A 348 -12.01 10.89 -4.92
C ASN A 348 -12.71 12.25 -5.04
N VAL A 349 -13.05 12.65 -6.27
CA VAL A 349 -13.57 13.96 -6.61
C VAL A 349 -14.92 14.29 -5.96
N LYS A 350 -15.68 13.29 -5.51
CA LYS A 350 -16.98 13.45 -4.84
C LYS A 350 -16.95 13.32 -3.32
N LEU A 351 -15.81 12.95 -2.72
CA LEU A 351 -15.71 12.75 -1.27
C LEU A 351 -15.86 14.10 -0.57
N GLY A 352 -17.04 14.34 0.03
CA GLY A 352 -17.42 15.66 0.55
C GLY A 352 -17.00 15.91 2.00
N GLU A 353 -17.06 14.86 2.82
CA GLU A 353 -16.72 14.88 4.24
C GLU A 353 -16.03 13.58 4.63
N ILE A 354 -15.01 13.69 5.49
CA ILE A 354 -14.38 12.55 6.14
C ILE A 354 -13.99 12.92 7.57
N ASN A 355 -14.47 12.14 8.53
CA ASN A 355 -14.20 12.35 9.94
C ASN A 355 -13.03 11.48 10.38
N LEU A 356 -11.87 12.10 10.61
CA LEU A 356 -10.66 11.41 11.05
C LEU A 356 -10.75 11.10 12.56
N PRO A 357 -10.65 9.83 12.99
CA PRO A 357 -10.69 9.51 14.42
C PRO A 357 -9.43 10.02 15.13
N ASN A 358 -9.56 10.34 16.42
CA ASN A 358 -8.48 10.85 17.27
C ASN A 358 -7.38 9.82 17.58
N THR A 359 -7.40 8.66 16.91
CA THR A 359 -6.39 7.61 16.98
C THR A 359 -5.43 7.63 15.80
N VAL A 360 -5.73 8.38 14.72
CA VAL A 360 -4.87 8.44 13.53
C VAL A 360 -3.56 9.16 13.87
N VAL A 361 -2.44 8.48 13.67
CA VAL A 361 -1.10 8.98 13.96
C VAL A 361 -0.39 9.45 12.69
N SER A 362 -0.73 8.87 11.52
CA SER A 362 -0.08 9.19 10.25
C SER A 362 -1.04 9.24 9.07
N ILE A 363 -0.87 10.27 8.23
CA ILE A 363 -1.52 10.40 6.92
C ILE A 363 -0.44 10.35 5.84
N GLY A 364 -0.58 9.41 4.91
CA GLY A 364 0.36 9.11 3.84
C GLY A 364 0.52 10.20 2.79
N ARG A 365 1.54 10.06 1.95
CA ARG A 365 1.80 10.95 0.80
C ARG A 365 0.56 10.97 -0.09
N GLN A 366 0.11 12.15 -0.52
CA GLN A 366 -1.02 12.31 -1.44
C GLN A 366 -2.32 11.58 -1.01
N ALA A 367 -2.51 11.30 0.28
CA ALA A 367 -3.63 10.48 0.77
C ALA A 367 -5.02 10.99 0.34
N PHE A 368 -5.18 12.30 0.22
CA PHE A 368 -6.38 13.00 -0.24
C PHE A 368 -6.07 13.94 -1.43
N GLU A 369 -5.12 13.55 -2.28
CA GLU A 369 -4.85 14.30 -3.51
C GLU A 369 -6.12 14.40 -4.36
N ARG A 370 -6.44 15.61 -4.84
CA ARG A 370 -7.59 15.87 -5.74
C ARG A 370 -8.96 15.41 -5.20
N CYS A 371 -9.16 15.41 -3.88
CA CYS A 371 -10.50 15.34 -3.28
C CYS A 371 -11.21 16.68 -3.44
N GLU A 372 -11.68 17.00 -4.65
CA GLU A 372 -12.20 18.33 -5.02
C GLU A 372 -13.50 18.73 -4.30
N ALA A 373 -14.31 17.75 -3.86
CA ALA A 373 -15.50 17.99 -3.04
C ALA A 373 -15.21 18.11 -1.54
N LEU A 374 -14.01 17.74 -1.06
CA LEU A 374 -13.68 17.74 0.37
C LEU A 374 -13.54 19.18 0.87
N THR A 375 -14.56 19.68 1.56
CA THR A 375 -14.63 21.11 1.94
C THR A 375 -14.01 21.43 3.29
N ARG A 376 -13.94 20.47 4.21
CA ARG A 376 -13.43 20.67 5.57
C ARG A 376 -12.77 19.40 6.08
N ILE A 377 -11.68 19.57 6.83
CA ILE A 377 -11.07 18.46 7.56
C ILE A 377 -10.52 18.91 8.92
N GLU A 378 -10.71 18.07 9.92
CA GLU A 378 -10.08 18.19 11.23
C GLU A 378 -8.93 17.18 11.34
N LEU A 379 -7.71 17.66 11.42
CA LEU A 379 -6.54 16.83 11.67
C LEU A 379 -6.49 16.47 13.16
N PRO A 380 -6.43 15.17 13.51
CA PRO A 380 -6.60 14.74 14.89
C PRO A 380 -5.41 15.14 15.77
N ARG A 381 -5.65 15.27 17.08
CA ARG A 381 -4.60 15.62 18.06
C ARG A 381 -3.52 14.54 18.19
N SER A 382 -3.83 13.30 17.84
CA SER A 382 -2.87 12.19 17.77
C SER A 382 -1.92 12.28 16.58
N LEU A 383 -2.24 13.10 15.56
CA LEU A 383 -1.46 13.15 14.34
C LEU A 383 -0.01 13.58 14.65
N ARG A 384 0.94 12.80 14.17
CA ARG A 384 2.38 13.07 14.29
C ARG A 384 3.03 13.27 12.93
N SER A 385 2.51 12.61 11.89
CA SER A 385 3.02 12.73 10.54
C SER A 385 1.91 13.10 9.54
N LEU A 386 2.10 14.23 8.87
CA LEU A 386 1.34 14.66 7.70
C LEU A 386 2.32 14.70 6.53
N ASN A 387 2.28 13.69 5.65
CA ASN A 387 3.28 13.52 4.60
C ASN A 387 3.06 14.43 3.38
N GLU A 388 4.05 14.42 2.49
CA GLU A 388 4.12 15.28 1.31
C GLU A 388 2.83 15.22 0.47
N ALA A 389 2.34 16.38 0.07
CA ALA A 389 1.19 16.54 -0.81
C ALA A 389 -0.12 15.85 -0.32
N ALA A 390 -0.25 15.55 0.97
CA ALA A 390 -1.38 14.80 1.53
C ALA A 390 -2.77 15.31 1.11
N PHE A 391 -2.97 16.61 0.97
CA PHE A 391 -4.22 17.27 0.56
C PHE A 391 -4.04 18.12 -0.71
N ILE A 392 -3.04 17.81 -1.56
CA ILE A 392 -2.78 18.61 -2.76
C ILE A 392 -4.00 18.65 -3.67
N GLY A 393 -4.42 19.85 -4.10
CA GLY A 393 -5.56 20.04 -4.97
C GLY A 393 -6.93 19.68 -4.37
N SER A 394 -7.01 19.50 -3.04
CA SER A 394 -8.31 19.26 -2.37
C SER A 394 -9.21 20.51 -2.41
N GLY A 395 -10.51 20.31 -2.29
CA GLY A 395 -11.54 21.35 -2.24
C GLY A 395 -11.62 22.17 -0.94
N LEU A 396 -10.63 22.04 -0.06
CA LEU A 396 -10.69 22.52 1.32
C LEU A 396 -10.96 24.01 1.37
N THR A 397 -11.96 24.39 2.15
CA THR A 397 -12.31 25.78 2.50
C THR A 397 -11.79 26.16 3.88
N GLU A 398 -11.67 25.16 4.77
CA GLU A 398 -11.16 25.26 6.13
C GLU A 398 -10.39 23.99 6.48
N VAL A 399 -9.28 24.15 7.20
CA VAL A 399 -8.53 23.06 7.82
C VAL A 399 -8.30 23.39 9.28
N VAL A 400 -8.60 22.43 10.17
CA VAL A 400 -8.22 22.51 11.59
C VAL A 400 -7.00 21.63 11.79
N ILE A 401 -5.86 22.23 12.11
CA ILE A 401 -4.60 21.51 12.30
C ILE A 401 -4.47 21.12 13.78
N GLY A 402 -4.25 19.83 14.05
CA GLY A 402 -4.09 19.32 15.41
C GLY A 402 -2.87 19.89 16.14
N GLU A 403 -3.04 20.22 17.42
CA GLU A 403 -2.06 20.93 18.28
C GLU A 403 -0.71 20.23 18.44
N ASN A 404 -0.62 18.92 18.19
CA ASN A 404 0.62 18.17 18.36
C ASN A 404 1.44 18.01 17.07
N LEU A 405 0.93 18.48 15.93
CA LEU A 405 1.65 18.41 14.67
C LEU A 405 2.85 19.37 14.72
N ARG A 406 4.07 18.83 14.51
CA ARG A 406 5.31 19.61 14.56
C ARG A 406 5.76 20.12 13.21
N GLU A 407 5.34 19.46 12.13
CA GLU A 407 5.74 19.77 10.77
C GLU A 407 4.57 19.58 9.81
N ILE A 408 4.39 20.57 8.93
CA ILE A 408 3.58 20.44 7.72
C ILE A 408 4.55 20.12 6.59
N ALA A 409 4.43 18.94 5.98
CA ALA A 409 5.34 18.50 4.92
C ALA A 409 5.23 19.34 3.64
N PRO A 410 6.19 19.20 2.70
CA PRO A 410 6.14 19.91 1.43
C PRO A 410 4.84 19.64 0.66
N ALA A 411 4.31 20.69 0.03
CA ALA A 411 3.07 20.68 -0.75
C ALA A 411 1.81 20.13 -0.04
N ALA A 412 1.81 19.92 1.28
CA ALA A 412 0.75 19.21 2.00
C ALA A 412 -0.67 19.73 1.70
N PHE A 413 -0.85 21.04 1.52
CA PHE A 413 -2.10 21.70 1.13
C PHE A 413 -1.97 22.48 -0.18
N GLY A 414 -0.96 22.18 -1.00
CA GLY A 414 -0.71 22.88 -2.26
C GLY A 414 -1.95 22.83 -3.17
N GLY A 415 -2.33 23.94 -3.78
CA GLY A 415 -3.47 24.01 -4.70
C GLY A 415 -4.83 23.82 -4.03
N CYS A 416 -4.97 23.95 -2.71
CA CYS A 416 -6.26 24.08 -2.04
C CYS A 416 -6.88 25.45 -2.37
N LYS A 417 -7.38 25.61 -3.59
CA LYS A 417 -7.78 26.91 -4.17
C LYS A 417 -8.91 27.61 -3.43
N ASN A 418 -9.69 26.87 -2.63
CA ASN A 418 -10.84 27.39 -1.90
C ASN A 418 -10.53 27.73 -0.43
N LEU A 419 -9.31 27.45 0.04
CA LEU A 419 -8.94 27.62 1.45
C LEU A 419 -8.96 29.12 1.80
N ARG A 420 -9.74 29.51 2.80
CA ARG A 420 -9.96 30.94 3.11
C ARG A 420 -9.04 31.47 4.20
N ARG A 421 -8.67 30.65 5.18
CA ARG A 421 -7.88 31.06 6.34
C ARG A 421 -6.90 29.96 6.71
N ILE A 422 -5.71 30.38 7.14
CA ILE A 422 -4.68 29.48 7.66
C ILE A 422 -4.38 29.88 9.09
N PHE A 423 -4.71 28.99 10.03
CA PHE A 423 -4.35 29.09 11.44
C PHE A 423 -3.35 27.99 11.76
N LEU A 424 -2.08 28.37 11.92
CA LEU A 424 -1.03 27.44 12.30
C LEU A 424 -1.03 27.28 13.84
N PRO A 425 -1.11 26.05 14.38
CA PRO A 425 -1.29 25.84 15.81
C PRO A 425 0.00 26.04 16.60
N GLU A 426 -0.14 26.42 17.87
CA GLU A 426 1.00 26.43 18.80
C GLU A 426 1.65 25.05 18.90
N GLY A 427 2.98 25.04 18.99
CA GLY A 427 3.78 23.83 18.95
C GLY A 427 4.30 23.44 17.56
N LEU A 428 3.73 23.97 16.47
CA LEU A 428 4.23 23.78 15.11
C LEU A 428 5.62 24.41 14.95
N LYS A 429 6.57 23.69 14.34
CA LYS A 429 7.97 24.12 14.17
C LYS A 429 8.34 24.43 12.73
N THR A 430 7.84 23.62 11.79
CA THR A 430 8.22 23.72 10.38
C THR A 430 6.99 23.74 9.46
N VAL A 431 7.00 24.63 8.48
CA VAL A 431 6.16 24.57 7.28
C VAL A 431 7.04 24.26 6.09
N GLY A 432 6.74 23.17 5.36
CA GLY A 432 7.56 22.69 4.25
C GLY A 432 7.46 23.53 2.98
N THR A 433 8.36 23.25 2.03
CA THR A 433 8.38 23.88 0.69
C THR A 433 7.02 23.75 0.00
N SER A 434 6.50 24.87 -0.52
CA SER A 434 5.22 24.91 -1.23
C SER A 434 4.00 24.38 -0.46
N ALA A 435 4.06 24.24 0.88
CA ALA A 435 3.01 23.62 1.69
C ALA A 435 1.59 24.16 1.44
N PHE A 436 1.45 25.45 1.16
CA PHE A 436 0.20 26.14 0.83
C PHE A 436 0.30 26.88 -0.51
N ALA A 437 1.22 26.50 -1.40
CA ALA A 437 1.38 27.16 -2.68
C ALA A 437 0.10 27.02 -3.54
N GLY A 438 -0.40 28.10 -4.12
CA GLY A 438 -1.63 28.08 -4.94
C GLY A 438 -2.92 28.03 -4.13
N CYS A 439 -2.88 28.33 -2.82
CA CYS A 439 -4.08 28.57 -2.02
C CYS A 439 -4.61 29.99 -2.27
N ASN A 440 -5.09 30.23 -3.50
CA ASN A 440 -5.36 31.58 -4.00
C ASN A 440 -6.49 32.31 -3.25
N ALA A 441 -7.39 31.59 -2.56
CA ALA A 441 -8.49 32.18 -1.82
C ALA A 441 -8.17 32.57 -0.37
N VAL A 442 -6.93 32.36 0.10
CA VAL A 442 -6.56 32.67 1.50
C VAL A 442 -6.61 34.18 1.72
N GLU A 443 -7.38 34.62 2.70
CA GLU A 443 -7.55 36.03 3.09
C GLU A 443 -6.75 36.37 4.36
N GLU A 444 -6.60 35.40 5.27
CA GLU A 444 -5.90 35.56 6.55
C GLU A 444 -4.90 34.43 6.82
N LEU A 445 -3.70 34.82 7.28
CA LEU A 445 -2.62 33.94 7.69
C LEU A 445 -2.18 34.28 9.13
N HIS A 446 -2.23 33.30 10.02
CA HIS A 446 -1.85 33.44 11.43
C HIS A 446 -0.75 32.43 11.80
N LEU A 447 0.39 32.95 12.28
CA LEU A 447 1.56 32.16 12.67
C LEU A 447 1.72 32.08 14.20
N PRO A 448 2.07 30.91 14.77
CA PRO A 448 2.27 30.73 16.21
C PRO A 448 3.66 31.21 16.65
N ALA A 449 3.87 31.36 17.96
CA ALA A 449 5.15 31.76 18.53
C ALA A 449 6.19 30.64 18.38
N SER A 450 5.75 29.39 18.31
CA SER A 450 6.62 28.22 18.22
C SER A 450 7.31 28.01 16.87
N LEU A 451 6.86 28.66 15.79
CA LEU A 451 7.30 28.41 14.42
C LEU A 451 8.70 28.97 14.17
N THR A 452 9.61 28.13 13.67
CA THR A 452 11.03 28.48 13.47
C THR A 452 11.52 28.33 12.03
N ARG A 453 10.77 27.63 11.16
CA ARG A 453 11.19 27.40 9.77
C ARG A 453 10.01 27.39 8.80
N ILE A 454 10.12 28.18 7.74
CA ILE A 454 9.21 28.23 6.59
C ILE A 454 10.02 27.88 5.34
N GLY A 455 9.60 26.84 4.62
CA GLY A 455 10.23 26.39 3.39
C GLY A 455 9.96 27.32 2.22
N ASN A 456 10.77 27.18 1.17
CA ASN A 456 10.67 27.99 -0.04
C ASN A 456 9.25 27.93 -0.63
N ARG A 457 8.70 29.10 -1.01
CA ARG A 457 7.36 29.23 -1.59
C ARG A 457 6.24 28.58 -0.76
N ALA A 458 6.42 28.35 0.53
CA ALA A 458 5.40 27.74 1.39
C ALA A 458 4.03 28.41 1.25
N PHE A 459 4.01 29.72 1.04
CA PHE A 459 2.81 30.54 0.84
C PHE A 459 2.73 31.15 -0.58
N GLY A 460 3.40 30.56 -1.58
CA GLY A 460 3.46 31.11 -2.93
C GLY A 460 2.06 31.23 -3.57
N VAL A 461 1.80 32.35 -4.26
CA VAL A 461 0.54 32.58 -4.99
C VAL A 461 -0.69 32.60 -4.06
N MET A 462 -0.71 33.51 -3.07
CA MET A 462 -1.91 33.79 -2.28
C MET A 462 -2.58 35.07 -2.78
N GLU A 463 -3.37 34.94 -3.83
CA GLU A 463 -4.00 36.08 -4.48
C GLU A 463 -4.81 36.90 -3.46
N LYS A 464 -5.71 36.31 -2.66
CA LYS A 464 -6.62 37.08 -1.81
C LYS A 464 -6.06 37.52 -0.45
N LEU A 465 -4.76 37.34 -0.18
CA LEU A 465 -4.19 37.61 1.14
C LEU A 465 -4.27 39.10 1.50
N ARG A 466 -4.89 39.41 2.64
CA ARG A 466 -5.09 40.78 3.13
C ARG A 466 -4.62 41.00 4.55
N LYS A 467 -4.44 39.93 5.33
CA LYS A 467 -4.07 40.00 6.74
C LYS A 467 -3.06 38.93 7.11
N ILE A 468 -1.95 39.37 7.67
CA ILE A 468 -0.93 38.49 8.24
C ILE A 468 -0.77 38.85 9.72
N THR A 469 -0.79 37.85 10.59
CA THR A 469 -0.45 38.02 12.01
C THR A 469 0.61 37.00 12.42
N VAL A 470 1.46 37.41 13.35
CA VAL A 470 2.46 36.55 13.99
C VAL A 470 2.28 36.70 15.48
N ALA A 471 2.17 35.58 16.20
CA ALA A 471 2.03 35.59 17.65
C ALA A 471 3.23 36.27 18.33
N GLU A 472 2.95 36.94 19.44
CA GLU A 472 3.96 37.64 20.23
C GLU A 472 5.05 36.66 20.69
N GLY A 473 6.31 37.11 20.63
CA GLY A 473 7.45 36.30 21.04
C GLY A 473 7.94 35.29 20.00
N ASN A 474 7.43 35.30 18.76
CA ASN A 474 8.03 34.48 17.69
C ASN A 474 9.50 34.92 17.44
N PRO A 475 10.48 34.01 17.60
CA PRO A 475 11.90 34.34 17.52
C PRO A 475 12.44 34.45 16.09
N ALA A 476 11.71 33.94 15.09
CA ALA A 476 12.17 33.84 13.71
C ALA A 476 11.41 34.78 12.75
N TYR A 477 10.15 35.13 13.05
CA TYR A 477 9.28 35.86 12.15
C TYR A 477 8.55 37.02 12.84
N PHE A 478 8.14 38.00 12.04
CA PHE A 478 7.22 39.06 12.44
C PHE A 478 6.40 39.53 11.23
N ALA A 479 5.31 40.25 11.48
CA ALA A 479 4.51 40.88 10.45
C ALA A 479 4.58 42.41 10.59
N GLU A 480 4.79 43.10 9.48
CA GLU A 480 4.82 44.55 9.38
C GLU A 480 4.22 44.95 8.02
N ASP A 481 3.31 45.92 7.99
CA ASP A 481 2.53 46.33 6.80
C ASP A 481 1.91 45.18 5.98
N ASN A 482 1.44 44.15 6.69
CA ASN A 482 0.97 42.87 6.12
C ASN A 482 2.00 42.14 5.24
N CYS A 483 3.28 42.33 5.52
CA CYS A 483 4.39 41.55 4.99
C CYS A 483 4.90 40.63 6.09
N LEU A 484 5.08 39.35 5.77
CA LEU A 484 5.73 38.38 6.63
C LEU A 484 7.23 38.45 6.40
N ILE A 485 7.98 38.73 7.46
CA ILE A 485 9.43 38.94 7.40
C ILE A 485 10.13 37.96 8.35
N GLU A 486 11.23 37.38 7.87
CA GLU A 486 12.16 36.57 8.65
C GLU A 486 13.23 37.46 9.29
N ARG A 487 13.46 37.30 10.60
CA ARG A 487 14.31 38.18 11.42
C ARG A 487 15.80 38.04 11.14
N GLY A 488 16.25 36.85 10.69
CA GLY A 488 17.67 36.54 10.51
C GLY A 488 18.31 37.42 9.44
N GLU A 489 17.80 37.32 8.21
CA GLU A 489 18.30 38.07 7.06
C GLU A 489 17.48 39.32 6.76
N MET A 490 16.44 39.61 7.56
CA MET A 490 15.41 40.61 7.23
C MET A 490 14.80 40.31 5.84
N ARG A 491 14.54 39.02 5.63
CA ARG A 491 14.06 38.47 4.36
C ARG A 491 12.54 38.46 4.35
N MET A 492 11.96 39.13 3.38
CA MET A 492 10.53 39.07 3.13
C MET A 492 10.18 37.67 2.61
N ILE A 493 9.12 37.07 3.14
CA ILE A 493 8.63 35.73 2.77
C ILE A 493 7.40 35.83 1.86
N ILE A 494 6.48 36.72 2.21
CA ILE A 494 5.29 37.06 1.43
C ILE A 494 4.81 38.44 1.87
N GLY A 495 4.24 39.22 0.96
CA GLY A 495 3.58 40.45 1.36
C GLY A 495 2.49 40.94 0.43
N ASN A 496 1.96 42.06 0.87
CA ASN A 496 0.63 42.55 0.59
C ASN A 496 0.55 43.37 -0.70
N ARG A 497 -0.65 43.33 -1.30
CA ARG A 497 -1.11 44.10 -2.47
C ARG A 497 -1.04 45.64 -2.34
N GLN A 498 -0.52 46.21 -1.25
CA GLN A 498 -0.48 47.66 -1.01
C GLN A 498 0.72 48.38 -1.66
N GLY A 499 1.70 47.65 -2.19
CA GLY A 499 2.77 48.23 -3.01
C GLY A 499 3.90 48.94 -2.26
N SER A 500 3.83 49.01 -0.94
CA SER A 500 4.93 49.47 -0.08
C SER A 500 5.59 48.30 0.64
N ILE A 501 6.90 48.17 0.48
CA ILE A 501 7.73 47.21 1.21
C ILE A 501 8.19 47.89 2.51
N PRO A 502 8.11 47.23 3.69
CA PRO A 502 8.55 47.82 4.95
C PRO A 502 10.03 48.23 4.95
N ASP A 503 10.31 49.35 5.61
CA ASP A 503 11.68 49.81 5.84
C ASP A 503 12.46 48.78 6.68
N GLY A 504 13.72 48.55 6.32
CA GLY A 504 14.58 47.59 7.01
C GLY A 504 14.58 46.18 6.41
N VAL A 505 13.62 45.87 5.51
CA VAL A 505 13.70 44.66 4.67
C VAL A 505 14.94 44.75 3.79
N LYS A 506 15.76 43.68 3.80
CA LYS A 506 17.01 43.59 3.03
C LYS A 506 16.90 42.72 1.81
N VAL A 507 16.10 41.65 1.88
CA VAL A 507 15.99 40.65 0.81
C VAL A 507 14.53 40.46 0.42
N LEU A 508 14.23 40.68 -0.86
CA LEU A 508 12.97 40.25 -1.46
C LEU A 508 13.13 38.82 -1.97
N GLY A 509 12.65 37.87 -1.18
CA GLY A 509 12.69 36.46 -1.52
C GLY A 509 11.81 36.12 -2.73
N ARG A 510 12.07 34.94 -3.32
CA ARG A 510 11.27 34.35 -4.40
C ARG A 510 9.75 34.33 -4.08
N GLU A 511 8.95 34.90 -4.99
CA GLU A 511 7.48 35.03 -4.94
C GLU A 511 6.92 35.79 -3.73
N THR A 512 7.69 36.74 -3.19
CA THR A 512 7.25 37.61 -2.09
C THR A 512 6.09 38.53 -2.47
N VAL A 513 6.11 39.07 -3.69
CA VAL A 513 5.04 39.88 -4.28
C VAL A 513 4.52 39.14 -5.50
N SER A 514 3.56 38.24 -5.30
CA SER A 514 3.05 37.41 -6.39
C SER A 514 1.54 37.43 -6.54
N ALA A 515 1.09 37.40 -7.80
CA ALA A 515 -0.31 37.32 -8.18
C ALA A 515 -1.15 38.50 -7.65
N CYS A 516 -0.53 39.68 -7.58
CA CYS A 516 -1.19 40.92 -7.19
C CYS A 516 -1.85 41.56 -8.42
N ALA A 517 -3.12 41.21 -8.67
CA ALA A 517 -3.88 41.70 -9.83
C ALA A 517 -4.13 43.22 -9.80
N ASP A 518 -4.20 43.81 -8.60
CA ASP A 518 -4.57 45.23 -8.42
C ASP A 518 -3.36 46.14 -8.20
N LEU A 519 -2.14 45.59 -8.16
CA LEU A 519 -0.92 46.35 -7.88
C LEU A 519 -0.45 47.07 -9.15
N THR A 520 -0.49 48.41 -9.15
CA THR A 520 -0.06 49.24 -10.29
C THR A 520 1.38 49.71 -10.20
N ASP A 521 1.86 49.97 -8.98
CA ASP A 521 3.17 50.53 -8.71
C ASP A 521 3.78 49.85 -7.49
N LEU A 522 5.09 49.63 -7.52
CA LEU A 522 5.83 49.01 -6.41
C LEU A 522 7.02 49.89 -6.02
N SER A 523 7.04 50.32 -4.76
CA SER A 523 8.14 51.09 -4.19
C SER A 523 9.13 50.17 -3.48
N ILE A 524 10.41 50.28 -3.85
CA ILE A 524 11.52 49.54 -3.25
C ILE A 524 12.31 50.48 -2.33
N PRO A 525 12.27 50.28 -0.99
CA PRO A 525 12.91 51.18 -0.04
C PRO A 525 14.43 51.03 -0.06
N ALA A 526 15.12 52.02 0.52
CA ALA A 526 16.58 52.11 0.48
C ALA A 526 17.29 50.92 1.14
N SER A 527 16.61 50.22 2.06
CA SER A 527 17.17 49.08 2.80
C SER A 527 17.32 47.81 1.97
N VAL A 528 16.62 47.68 0.83
CA VAL A 528 16.67 46.45 0.02
C VAL A 528 18.04 46.33 -0.64
N GLU A 529 18.75 45.27 -0.30
CA GLU A 529 20.08 44.94 -0.82
C GLU A 529 20.00 43.91 -1.94
N ARG A 530 19.01 43.01 -1.92
CA ARG A 530 18.87 41.93 -2.91
C ARG A 530 17.43 41.64 -3.31
N ILE A 531 17.20 41.44 -4.60
CA ILE A 531 15.93 40.97 -5.17
C ILE A 531 16.16 39.63 -5.86
N GLU A 532 15.52 38.57 -5.36
CA GLU A 532 15.70 37.22 -5.88
C GLU A 532 14.85 36.92 -7.11
N SER A 533 15.23 35.85 -7.83
CA SER A 533 14.53 35.39 -9.02
C SER A 533 13.05 35.09 -8.73
N GLY A 534 12.16 35.76 -9.47
CA GLY A 534 10.72 35.69 -9.31
C GLY A 534 10.18 36.33 -8.03
N ALA A 535 10.92 37.22 -7.37
CA ALA A 535 10.43 37.97 -6.20
C ALA A 535 9.12 38.69 -6.48
N VAL A 536 9.04 39.35 -7.64
CA VAL A 536 7.82 39.97 -8.17
C VAL A 536 7.33 39.16 -9.35
N ALA A 537 6.17 38.52 -9.21
CA ALA A 537 5.71 37.56 -10.22
C ALA A 537 4.19 37.58 -10.44
N ARG A 538 3.74 37.53 -11.69
CA ARG A 538 2.31 37.46 -12.05
C ARG A 538 1.51 38.69 -11.60
N CYS A 539 2.06 39.88 -11.74
CA CYS A 539 1.37 41.15 -11.46
C CYS A 539 0.98 41.83 -12.78
N PRO A 540 -0.22 41.56 -13.35
CA PRO A 540 -0.58 42.01 -14.69
C PRO A 540 -0.79 43.52 -14.80
N ALA A 541 -1.21 44.18 -13.72
CA ALA A 541 -1.47 45.62 -13.67
C ALA A 541 -0.23 46.46 -13.30
N LEU A 542 0.89 45.83 -12.93
CA LEU A 542 2.09 46.52 -12.46
C LEU A 542 2.75 47.26 -13.63
N GLU A 543 2.69 48.59 -13.63
CA GLU A 543 3.26 49.46 -14.66
C GLU A 543 4.66 49.95 -14.30
N GLY A 544 4.90 50.25 -13.02
CA GLY A 544 6.12 50.88 -12.54
C GLY A 544 6.76 50.19 -11.33
N ILE A 545 8.08 50.20 -11.30
CA ILE A 545 8.89 49.87 -10.12
C ILE A 545 9.77 51.08 -9.84
N LEU A 546 9.67 51.61 -8.63
CA LEU A 546 10.36 52.82 -8.20
C LEU A 546 11.34 52.49 -7.08
N PHE A 547 12.63 52.70 -7.32
CA PHE A 547 13.66 52.56 -6.30
C PHE A 547 13.86 53.88 -5.55
N ALA A 548 14.13 53.79 -4.23
CA ALA A 548 14.56 54.94 -3.44
C ALA A 548 15.87 55.56 -4.01
N ALA A 549 16.00 56.88 -3.96
CA ALA A 549 17.16 57.59 -4.50
C ALA A 549 18.49 57.19 -3.83
N ASP A 550 18.45 56.85 -2.54
CA ASP A 550 19.57 56.38 -1.72
C ASP A 550 19.63 54.85 -1.61
N SER A 551 19.06 54.14 -2.59
CA SER A 551 19.01 52.68 -2.64
C SER A 551 20.37 52.00 -2.40
N ARG A 552 20.35 50.98 -1.54
CA ARG A 552 21.49 50.09 -1.22
C ARG A 552 21.48 48.81 -2.04
N LEU A 553 20.74 48.79 -3.15
CA LEU A 553 20.57 47.61 -3.98
C LEU A 553 21.92 47.14 -4.54
N LYS A 554 22.28 45.92 -4.18
CA LYS A 554 23.49 45.23 -4.65
C LYS A 554 23.15 44.28 -5.79
N GLU A 555 22.09 43.51 -5.67
CA GLU A 555 21.83 42.43 -6.63
C GLU A 555 20.36 42.32 -7.01
N ILE A 556 20.12 42.14 -8.31
CA ILE A 556 18.83 41.72 -8.87
C ILE A 556 19.08 40.46 -9.68
N ASP A 557 18.53 39.34 -9.23
CA ASP A 557 18.63 38.07 -9.92
C ASP A 557 17.89 38.10 -11.26
N SER A 558 18.30 37.25 -12.21
CA SER A 558 17.59 37.08 -13.47
C SER A 558 16.15 36.59 -13.25
N GLY A 559 15.20 37.20 -13.96
CA GLY A 559 13.78 36.87 -13.85
C GLY A 559 13.12 37.34 -12.54
N SER A 560 13.74 38.27 -11.80
CA SER A 560 13.17 38.89 -10.59
C SER A 560 11.75 39.45 -10.80
N PHE A 561 11.46 39.94 -12.00
CA PHE A 561 10.18 40.51 -12.43
C PHE A 561 9.56 39.65 -13.53
N SER A 562 8.87 38.57 -13.16
CA SER A 562 8.37 37.57 -14.10
C SER A 562 6.85 37.68 -14.33
N ASN A 563 6.39 37.45 -15.56
CA ASN A 563 4.96 37.51 -15.90
C ASN A 563 4.25 38.81 -15.45
N CYS A 564 4.93 39.95 -15.61
CA CYS A 564 4.39 41.28 -15.33
C CYS A 564 4.29 42.07 -16.65
N PRO A 565 3.29 41.78 -17.51
CA PRO A 565 3.18 42.36 -18.86
C PRO A 565 2.89 43.86 -18.87
N GLY A 566 2.38 44.42 -17.76
CA GLY A 566 2.10 45.85 -17.64
C GLY A 566 3.34 46.73 -17.49
N LEU A 567 4.50 46.15 -17.15
CA LEU A 567 5.70 46.92 -16.83
C LEU A 567 6.16 47.73 -18.04
N LYS A 568 6.36 49.03 -17.83
CA LYS A 568 6.83 49.99 -18.83
C LYS A 568 8.25 50.45 -18.45
N PRO A 569 9.28 49.61 -18.61
CA PRO A 569 10.65 50.01 -18.33
C PRO A 569 11.10 51.10 -19.31
N GLN A 570 12.10 51.88 -18.89
CA GLN A 570 12.75 52.85 -19.76
C GLN A 570 13.67 52.15 -20.74
N VAL A 571 13.82 52.69 -21.94
CA VAL A 571 14.74 52.15 -22.96
C VAL A 571 15.73 53.24 -23.34
N PHE A 572 17.03 52.91 -23.26
CA PHE A 572 18.10 53.76 -23.76
C PHE A 572 19.05 52.92 -24.61
N GLY A 573 19.19 53.32 -25.88
CA GLY A 573 19.95 52.55 -26.86
C GLY A 573 19.39 51.13 -26.99
N ASN A 574 20.24 50.15 -26.71
CA ASN A 574 19.92 48.72 -26.78
C ASN A 574 19.59 48.10 -25.40
N ALA A 575 19.43 48.92 -24.36
CA ALA A 575 19.28 48.45 -22.98
C ALA A 575 17.97 48.92 -22.32
N VAL A 576 17.46 48.08 -21.42
CA VAL A 576 16.23 48.27 -20.65
C VAL A 576 16.57 48.65 -19.22
N TYR A 577 15.87 49.63 -18.68
CA TYR A 577 16.14 50.19 -17.36
C TYR A 577 14.91 50.32 -16.48
N PHE A 578 15.13 50.22 -15.16
CA PHE A 578 14.22 50.78 -14.16
C PHE A 578 14.83 52.01 -13.49
N GLY A 579 13.97 52.93 -13.09
CA GLY A 579 14.36 54.21 -12.50
C GLY A 579 14.24 54.27 -10.99
N ALA A 580 14.95 55.22 -10.40
CA ALA A 580 14.72 55.77 -9.08
C ALA A 580 14.07 57.16 -9.21
N GLU A 581 13.57 57.74 -8.10
CA GLU A 581 12.85 59.03 -8.08
C GLU A 581 13.50 60.15 -8.92
N ASP A 582 14.82 60.28 -8.84
CA ASP A 582 15.61 61.29 -9.55
C ASP A 582 16.51 60.73 -10.67
N ASN A 583 16.39 59.44 -11.00
CA ASN A 583 17.24 58.76 -11.98
C ASN A 583 16.45 57.74 -12.81
N PRO A 584 16.00 58.09 -14.03
CA PRO A 584 15.19 57.18 -14.85
C PRO A 584 15.96 55.95 -15.38
N PHE A 585 17.29 55.94 -15.31
CA PHE A 585 18.16 54.88 -15.84
C PHE A 585 18.99 54.20 -14.74
N PHE A 586 18.44 54.11 -13.52
CA PHE A 586 19.14 53.65 -12.32
C PHE A 586 19.65 52.20 -12.40
N VAL A 587 18.81 51.26 -12.84
CA VAL A 587 19.11 49.83 -12.94
C VAL A 587 19.04 49.39 -14.40
N LEU A 588 20.12 48.86 -14.96
CA LEU A 588 20.12 48.16 -16.25
C LEU A 588 19.69 46.71 -16.04
N LEU A 589 18.56 46.32 -16.64
CA LEU A 589 17.98 44.99 -16.48
C LEU A 589 18.44 43.99 -17.54
N LYS A 590 18.38 44.39 -18.81
CA LYS A 590 18.63 43.52 -19.95
C LYS A 590 18.95 44.29 -21.23
N VAL A 591 19.71 43.68 -22.12
CA VAL A 591 19.97 44.10 -23.52
C VAL A 591 19.16 43.24 -24.51
N TYR A 592 18.67 43.82 -25.62
CA TYR A 592 17.80 43.12 -26.58
C TYR A 592 18.52 42.57 -27.82
N ASP A 593 19.27 43.40 -28.55
CA ASP A 593 20.05 43.01 -29.71
C ASP A 593 21.41 42.48 -29.26
N THR A 594 21.67 41.20 -29.47
CA THR A 594 22.87 40.52 -28.97
C THR A 594 23.85 40.13 -30.07
N ASP A 595 23.73 40.75 -31.24
CA ASP A 595 24.64 40.55 -32.37
C ASP A 595 25.60 41.73 -32.56
N THR A 596 25.51 42.78 -31.74
CA THR A 596 26.38 43.96 -31.82
C THR A 596 27.70 43.77 -31.08
N ASP A 597 28.77 44.41 -31.55
CA ASP A 597 30.08 44.38 -30.91
C ASP A 597 30.27 45.39 -29.78
N PHE A 598 29.30 46.29 -29.62
CA PHE A 598 29.27 47.35 -28.62
C PHE A 598 27.86 47.61 -28.09
N VAL A 599 27.75 47.95 -26.80
CA VAL A 599 26.51 48.41 -26.15
C VAL A 599 26.79 49.67 -25.35
N GLN A 600 26.00 50.72 -25.62
CA GLN A 600 26.06 51.96 -24.85
C GLN A 600 25.20 51.86 -23.58
N ILE A 601 25.84 52.00 -22.41
CA ILE A 601 25.18 52.11 -21.11
C ILE A 601 24.95 53.59 -20.78
N HIS A 602 23.79 53.92 -20.19
CA HIS A 602 23.50 55.29 -19.76
C HIS A 602 24.43 55.74 -18.61
N GLU A 603 24.90 56.99 -18.62
CA GLU A 603 25.89 57.49 -17.64
C GLU A 603 25.40 57.48 -16.18
N ASP A 604 24.09 57.63 -15.99
CA ASP A 604 23.46 57.60 -14.66
C ASP A 604 23.25 56.19 -14.09
N THR A 605 23.60 55.13 -14.81
CA THR A 605 23.39 53.74 -14.35
C THR A 605 24.19 53.45 -13.07
N LYS A 606 23.52 52.92 -12.05
CA LYS A 606 24.13 52.57 -10.75
C LYS A 606 24.23 51.08 -10.52
N VAL A 607 23.34 50.28 -11.12
CA VAL A 607 23.30 48.82 -10.95
C VAL A 607 23.09 48.14 -12.30
N ILE A 608 23.89 47.10 -12.58
CA ILE A 608 23.66 46.16 -13.68
C ILE A 608 23.09 44.85 -13.09
N ALA A 609 21.93 44.41 -13.55
CA ALA A 609 21.28 43.20 -13.05
C ALA A 609 22.04 41.92 -13.44
N ALA A 610 21.78 40.83 -12.73
CA ALA A 610 22.34 39.52 -13.06
C ALA A 610 21.88 39.08 -14.46
N ARG A 611 22.81 38.55 -15.25
CA ARG A 611 22.56 38.13 -16.65
C ARG A 611 22.02 39.23 -17.58
N ALA A 612 22.28 40.51 -17.29
CA ALA A 612 21.77 41.60 -18.12
C ALA A 612 22.19 41.52 -19.60
N PHE A 613 23.36 40.94 -19.90
CA PHE A 613 23.85 40.74 -21.26
C PHE A 613 23.72 39.27 -21.72
N SER A 614 22.83 38.49 -21.09
CA SER A 614 22.56 37.12 -21.55
C SER A 614 22.02 37.12 -22.98
N GLY A 615 22.70 36.40 -23.86
CA GLY A 615 22.44 36.34 -25.30
C GLY A 615 23.68 36.65 -26.14
N TYR A 616 24.70 37.26 -25.54
CA TYR A 616 26.03 37.40 -26.14
C TYR A 616 26.90 36.14 -26.06
N GLU A 617 26.30 34.96 -25.86
CA GLU A 617 26.98 33.66 -25.76
C GLU A 617 27.71 33.28 -27.07
N ASN A 618 27.42 33.98 -28.16
CA ASN A 618 28.13 33.90 -29.44
C ASN A 618 29.47 34.68 -29.46
N GLY A 619 29.81 35.40 -28.39
CA GLY A 619 31.00 36.23 -28.30
C GLY A 619 30.93 37.51 -29.13
N ALA A 620 29.73 37.99 -29.51
CA ALA A 620 29.61 39.17 -30.37
C ALA A 620 30.05 40.46 -29.69
N LEU A 621 29.74 40.66 -28.39
CA LEU A 621 30.11 41.86 -27.62
C LEU A 621 31.62 41.91 -27.38
N ARG A 622 32.33 42.87 -27.99
CA ARG A 622 33.79 42.98 -27.94
C ARG A 622 34.28 44.12 -27.04
N GLU A 623 33.50 45.18 -26.93
CA GLU A 623 33.83 46.37 -26.15
C GLU A 623 32.65 46.81 -25.28
N ILE A 624 32.96 47.29 -24.07
CA ILE A 624 31.99 47.87 -23.15
C ILE A 624 32.59 49.02 -22.36
N LEU A 625 31.81 50.10 -22.23
CA LEU A 625 32.15 51.25 -21.40
C LEU A 625 31.23 51.28 -20.18
N LEU A 626 31.81 51.08 -19.00
CA LEU A 626 31.09 51.12 -17.73
C LEU A 626 31.04 52.56 -17.21
N PRO A 627 29.86 53.06 -16.78
CA PRO A 627 29.74 54.42 -16.25
C PRO A 627 30.55 54.65 -14.97
N GLU A 628 31.17 55.83 -14.82
CA GLU A 628 31.97 56.21 -13.65
C GLU A 628 31.20 56.18 -12.32
N GLY A 629 29.87 56.26 -12.37
CA GLY A 629 29.01 56.22 -11.19
C GLY A 629 28.44 54.84 -10.85
N LEU A 630 28.85 53.78 -11.55
CA LEU A 630 28.33 52.42 -11.39
C LEU A 630 28.78 51.80 -10.07
N ARG A 631 27.84 51.31 -9.25
CA ARG A 631 28.12 50.76 -7.92
C ARG A 631 28.07 49.24 -7.85
N SER A 632 27.25 48.60 -8.69
CA SER A 632 27.10 47.14 -8.63
C SER A 632 26.93 46.48 -10.00
N ILE A 633 27.53 45.30 -10.13
CA ILE A 633 27.37 44.39 -11.28
C ILE A 633 26.87 43.04 -10.76
N GLY A 634 25.71 42.60 -11.23
CA GLY A 634 25.08 41.35 -10.80
C GLY A 634 25.76 40.09 -11.34
N ALA A 635 25.40 38.93 -10.79
CA ALA A 635 26.00 37.66 -11.16
C ALA A 635 25.85 37.35 -12.67
N ALA A 636 26.93 36.86 -13.29
CA ALA A 636 26.96 36.52 -14.71
C ALA A 636 26.43 37.60 -15.65
N ALA A 637 26.65 38.88 -15.31
CA ALA A 637 26.15 40.00 -16.10
C ALA A 637 26.61 39.94 -17.57
N PHE A 638 27.86 39.52 -17.83
CA PHE A 638 28.49 39.45 -19.15
C PHE A 638 28.74 38.03 -19.64
N ASP A 639 27.93 37.06 -19.21
CA ASP A 639 28.10 35.64 -19.55
C ASP A 639 28.26 35.40 -21.06
N GLY A 640 29.36 34.75 -21.45
CA GLY A 640 29.70 34.38 -22.83
C GLY A 640 30.17 35.52 -23.73
N ALA A 641 30.30 36.75 -23.22
CA ALA A 641 30.67 37.91 -24.04
C ALA A 641 32.10 37.81 -24.58
N GLY A 642 32.33 38.29 -25.81
CA GLY A 642 33.63 38.32 -26.50
C GLY A 642 34.54 39.46 -26.05
N LEU A 643 34.38 39.95 -24.82
CA LEU A 643 35.11 41.08 -24.28
C LEU A 643 36.60 40.75 -24.18
N THR A 644 37.47 41.65 -24.63
CA THR A 644 38.92 41.43 -24.55
C THR A 644 39.57 42.16 -23.38
N ASN A 645 39.18 43.42 -23.14
CA ASN A 645 39.67 44.21 -22.02
C ASN A 645 38.49 44.97 -21.40
N VAL A 646 38.42 45.02 -20.07
CA VAL A 646 37.36 45.72 -19.34
C VAL A 646 37.98 46.63 -18.29
N PHE A 647 37.46 47.86 -18.19
CA PHE A 647 37.83 48.81 -17.15
C PHE A 647 36.70 48.92 -16.13
N LEU A 648 37.00 48.64 -14.86
CA LEU A 648 36.04 48.79 -13.77
C LEU A 648 36.19 50.19 -13.14
N PRO A 649 35.09 50.95 -13.02
CA PRO A 649 35.14 52.31 -12.47
C PRO A 649 35.44 52.31 -10.97
N ALA A 650 35.93 53.45 -10.47
CA ALA A 650 36.37 53.64 -9.08
C ALA A 650 35.23 53.50 -8.02
N THR A 651 33.98 53.40 -8.46
CA THR A 651 32.78 53.46 -7.63
C THR A 651 32.12 52.11 -7.39
N ILE A 652 32.69 51.01 -7.92
CA ILE A 652 32.13 49.66 -7.71
C ILE A 652 32.27 49.24 -6.25
N GLU A 653 31.14 48.93 -5.64
CA GLU A 653 31.00 48.44 -4.27
C GLU A 653 30.68 46.93 -4.23
N HIS A 654 30.06 46.39 -5.28
CA HIS A 654 29.61 44.99 -5.33
C HIS A 654 29.82 44.35 -6.72
N MET A 655 30.30 43.10 -6.71
CA MET A 655 30.47 42.25 -7.89
C MET A 655 29.81 40.90 -7.59
N GLY A 656 28.84 40.49 -8.42
CA GLY A 656 28.19 39.19 -8.31
C GLY A 656 29.12 38.02 -8.68
N SER A 657 28.65 36.80 -8.49
CA SER A 657 29.41 35.61 -8.89
C SER A 657 29.48 35.47 -10.42
N ASP A 658 30.64 35.03 -10.91
CA ASP A 658 30.92 34.76 -12.32
C ASP A 658 30.48 35.88 -13.29
N VAL A 659 30.64 37.16 -12.95
CA VAL A 659 30.32 38.31 -13.82
C VAL A 659 30.78 38.10 -15.27
N PHE A 660 31.97 37.53 -15.46
CA PHE A 660 32.58 37.22 -16.77
C PHE A 660 32.63 35.72 -17.08
N ARG A 661 31.61 34.96 -16.65
CA ARG A 661 31.48 33.54 -17.03
C ARG A 661 31.62 33.37 -18.54
N ASP A 662 32.35 32.34 -18.95
CA ASP A 662 32.54 31.94 -20.36
C ASP A 662 33.03 33.06 -21.30
N CYS A 663 33.64 34.12 -20.77
CA CYS A 663 34.29 35.17 -21.55
C CYS A 663 35.69 34.72 -22.02
N GLU A 664 35.78 33.77 -22.96
CA GLU A 664 37.05 33.16 -23.39
C GLU A 664 38.05 34.16 -24.00
N ALA A 665 37.56 35.26 -24.57
CA ALA A 665 38.39 36.30 -25.18
C ALA A 665 38.99 37.28 -24.15
N LEU A 666 38.55 37.23 -22.89
CA LEU A 666 38.90 38.21 -21.87
C LEU A 666 40.34 38.03 -21.40
N LYS A 667 41.17 39.02 -21.70
CA LYS A 667 42.60 39.02 -21.37
C LYS A 667 42.91 39.84 -20.13
N THR A 668 42.30 41.01 -20.01
CA THR A 668 42.65 41.98 -18.96
C THR A 668 41.41 42.60 -18.34
N VAL A 669 41.37 42.65 -17.01
CA VAL A 669 40.42 43.48 -16.25
C VAL A 669 41.23 44.50 -15.47
N VAL A 670 41.01 45.79 -15.73
CA VAL A 670 41.71 46.89 -15.07
C VAL A 670 40.83 47.44 -13.97
N CYS A 671 41.34 47.40 -12.74
CA CYS A 671 40.71 47.92 -11.53
C CYS A 671 41.52 49.09 -10.96
N ASP A 672 40.83 50.10 -10.45
CA ASP A 672 41.46 51.14 -9.63
C ASP A 672 41.85 50.57 -8.25
N LEU A 673 43.03 50.90 -7.69
CA LEU A 673 43.47 50.33 -6.40
C LEU A 673 42.55 50.66 -5.22
N PHE A 674 41.79 51.75 -5.32
CA PHE A 674 40.86 52.19 -4.29
C PHE A 674 39.52 51.42 -4.31
N THR A 675 39.27 50.59 -5.34
CA THR A 675 38.04 49.79 -5.48
C THR A 675 38.12 48.40 -4.90
N ARG A 676 38.82 48.15 -3.78
CA ARG A 676 38.81 46.81 -3.16
C ARG A 676 37.84 46.74 -1.96
N PRO A 677 36.51 46.56 -2.17
CA PRO A 677 35.61 46.12 -1.11
C PRO A 677 36.09 44.82 -0.46
N ASP A 678 35.80 44.66 0.82
CA ASP A 678 35.98 43.39 1.53
C ASP A 678 35.17 42.29 0.84
N GLY A 679 35.80 41.14 0.54
CA GLY A 679 35.14 39.99 -0.11
C GLY A 679 35.35 39.85 -1.63
N TRP A 680 36.13 40.73 -2.27
CA TRP A 680 36.47 40.68 -3.71
C TRP A 680 37.37 39.52 -4.16
N GLU A 681 37.56 38.50 -3.32
CA GLU A 681 38.52 37.41 -3.56
C GLU A 681 37.88 36.27 -4.38
N ARG A 682 38.11 36.33 -5.70
CA ARG A 682 38.17 35.22 -6.68
C ARG A 682 36.89 34.63 -7.30
N ASP A 683 35.69 34.96 -6.89
CA ASP A 683 34.49 34.29 -7.48
C ASP A 683 33.80 35.04 -8.64
N TRP A 684 34.18 36.29 -8.95
CA TRP A 684 33.51 37.10 -9.97
C TRP A 684 34.08 36.93 -11.40
N LEU A 685 35.31 36.45 -11.56
CA LEU A 685 35.88 36.11 -12.89
C LEU A 685 35.33 34.78 -13.42
N GLY A 686 34.78 33.93 -12.56
CA GLY A 686 34.38 32.57 -12.92
C GLY A 686 35.54 31.77 -13.50
N ALA A 687 35.32 31.14 -14.65
CA ALA A 687 36.34 30.37 -15.37
C ALA A 687 37.28 31.23 -16.24
N ALA A 688 37.06 32.54 -16.35
CA ALA A 688 37.88 33.41 -17.20
C ALA A 688 39.32 33.50 -16.64
N GLN A 689 40.32 33.31 -17.52
CA GLN A 689 41.75 33.37 -17.16
C GLN A 689 42.35 34.79 -17.28
N ALA A 690 41.53 35.83 -17.15
CA ALA A 690 41.95 37.21 -17.35
C ALA A 690 42.92 37.70 -16.25
N GLU A 691 43.92 38.49 -16.63
CA GLU A 691 44.81 39.18 -15.70
C GLU A 691 44.09 40.38 -15.08
N VAL A 692 44.05 40.47 -13.75
CA VAL A 692 43.49 41.62 -13.02
C VAL A 692 44.60 42.60 -12.66
N LEU A 693 44.60 43.75 -13.32
CA LEU A 693 45.57 44.82 -13.09
C LEU A 693 45.01 45.86 -12.11
N TRP A 694 45.74 46.09 -11.01
CA TRP A 694 45.38 47.07 -9.99
C TRP A 694 46.22 48.35 -10.17
N LEU A 695 45.59 49.44 -10.60
CA LEU A 695 46.29 50.70 -10.86
C LEU A 695 46.36 51.56 -9.59
N THR A 696 47.57 51.85 -9.08
CA THR A 696 47.76 52.66 -7.87
C THR A 696 47.35 54.13 -8.04
N HIS A 697 47.42 54.73 -9.25
CA HIS A 697 47.00 56.11 -9.56
C HIS A 697 46.74 56.23 -11.09
N ALA A 698 45.51 56.51 -11.53
CA ALA A 698 45.24 56.75 -12.94
C ALA A 698 45.48 58.24 -13.32
N HIS A 699 46.57 58.52 -14.03
CA HIS A 699 46.67 59.75 -14.83
C HIS A 699 46.26 59.43 -16.27
N VAL A 700 45.12 59.96 -16.72
CA VAL A 700 44.67 59.82 -18.11
C VAL A 700 45.21 61.00 -18.93
N TYR A 701 46.07 60.71 -19.92
CA TYR A 701 46.67 61.71 -20.80
C TYR A 701 46.07 61.64 -22.21
N GLY A 702 45.65 62.78 -22.75
CA GLY A 702 45.31 62.92 -24.18
C GLY A 702 46.51 63.43 -24.98
N GLU A 703 46.87 62.73 -26.07
CA GLU A 703 47.92 63.18 -27.01
C GLU A 703 47.32 63.88 -28.23
N TRP A 704 47.87 65.04 -28.58
CA TRP A 704 47.55 65.76 -29.81
C TRP A 704 48.82 66.04 -30.63
N THR A 705 48.72 65.92 -31.95
CA THR A 705 49.74 66.34 -32.93
C THR A 705 49.22 67.51 -33.76
N CYS A 706 49.97 68.61 -33.77
CA CYS A 706 49.74 69.73 -34.68
C CYS A 706 50.50 69.51 -36.01
N ASP A 707 49.97 70.05 -37.12
CA ASP A 707 50.51 69.98 -38.51
C ASP A 707 51.96 70.49 -38.69
N LYS A 708 52.63 70.92 -37.62
CA LYS A 708 54.06 71.28 -37.58
C LYS A 708 54.95 70.26 -36.84
N GLY A 709 54.41 69.09 -36.48
CA GLY A 709 55.19 68.00 -35.88
C GLY A 709 55.50 68.17 -34.38
N GLU A 710 54.71 68.96 -33.65
CA GLU A 710 54.84 69.09 -32.20
C GLU A 710 53.73 68.30 -31.47
N HIS A 711 54.15 67.53 -30.46
CA HIS A 711 53.27 66.74 -29.59
C HIS A 711 52.98 67.51 -28.30
N TRP A 712 51.70 67.56 -27.92
CA TRP A 712 51.23 68.13 -26.66
C TRP A 712 50.50 67.06 -25.86
N ARG A 713 50.75 67.03 -24.54
CA ARG A 713 50.02 66.18 -23.58
C ARG A 713 49.29 67.05 -22.56
N ILE A 714 48.01 66.77 -22.34
CA ILE A 714 47.21 67.36 -21.25
C ILE A 714 46.81 66.25 -20.29
N CYS A 715 47.04 66.47 -18.99
CA CYS A 715 46.54 65.62 -17.93
C CYS A 715 45.08 65.98 -17.64
N SER A 716 44.15 65.04 -17.87
CA SER A 716 42.70 65.25 -17.65
C SER A 716 42.30 65.49 -16.18
N VAL A 717 43.21 65.25 -15.24
CA VAL A 717 42.97 65.39 -13.79
C VAL A 717 43.51 66.72 -13.23
N CYS A 718 44.54 67.32 -13.85
CA CYS A 718 45.17 68.55 -13.33
C CYS A 718 45.35 69.69 -14.35
N ASP A 719 44.90 69.48 -15.60
CA ASP A 719 44.89 70.45 -16.70
C ASP A 719 46.27 71.05 -17.09
N LYS A 720 47.36 70.40 -16.67
CA LYS A 720 48.74 70.80 -17.02
C LYS A 720 49.16 70.27 -18.39
N THR A 721 49.86 71.11 -19.16
CA THR A 721 50.34 70.84 -20.51
C THR A 721 51.86 70.67 -20.55
N GLU A 722 52.38 69.60 -21.18
CA GLU A 722 53.83 69.38 -21.36
C GLU A 722 54.25 69.27 -22.84
N ARG A 723 55.48 69.75 -23.17
CA ARG A 723 56.06 69.85 -24.52
C ARG A 723 57.49 69.27 -24.53
N GLY A 724 57.81 68.32 -25.43
CA GLY A 724 59.19 67.82 -25.60
C GLY A 724 59.41 66.76 -26.68
N ALA A 725 60.59 66.79 -27.32
CA ALA A 725 61.10 65.80 -28.29
C ALA A 725 62.28 65.02 -27.68
N HIS A 726 62.33 63.68 -27.83
CA HIS A 726 63.38 62.84 -27.24
C HIS A 726 64.19 62.06 -28.30
N THR A 727 65.52 62.12 -28.19
CA THR A 727 66.50 61.29 -28.93
C THR A 727 67.08 60.20 -28.02
N PHE A 728 67.32 59.00 -28.56
CA PHE A 728 67.71 57.79 -27.82
C PHE A 728 69.14 57.35 -28.17
N ALA A 729 69.93 56.90 -27.18
CA ALA A 729 71.19 56.19 -27.36
C ALA A 729 71.27 55.03 -26.35
N ASP A 730 71.63 53.83 -26.82
CA ASP A 730 71.80 52.59 -26.03
C ASP A 730 70.65 52.26 -25.06
N GLY A 731 69.41 52.44 -25.50
CA GLY A 731 68.22 51.93 -24.80
C GLY A 731 67.89 52.60 -23.46
N ARG A 732 68.41 53.81 -23.17
CA ARG A 732 68.07 54.59 -21.96
C ARG A 732 67.76 56.04 -22.28
N CYS A 733 66.72 56.58 -21.64
CA CYS A 733 66.47 58.02 -21.65
C CYS A 733 67.53 58.73 -20.78
N THR A 734 68.31 59.62 -21.39
CA THR A 734 69.42 60.35 -20.74
C THR A 734 68.97 61.38 -19.70
N ALA A 735 67.67 61.67 -19.58
CA ALA A 735 67.14 62.63 -18.62
C ALA A 735 66.61 62.02 -17.31
N CYS A 736 66.08 60.80 -17.32
CA CYS A 736 65.39 60.22 -16.16
C CYS A 736 65.83 58.80 -15.74
N GLY A 737 66.71 58.14 -16.52
CA GLY A 737 67.36 56.90 -16.09
C GLY A 737 66.47 55.64 -16.00
N VAL A 738 65.22 55.69 -16.46
CA VAL A 738 64.30 54.54 -16.45
C VAL A 738 64.52 53.64 -17.68
N HIS A 739 64.50 52.33 -17.46
CA HIS A 739 64.63 51.29 -18.48
C HIS A 739 63.26 50.94 -19.09
N GLU A 740 63.18 50.69 -20.39
CA GLU A 740 61.95 50.26 -21.06
C GLU A 740 61.38 48.96 -20.46
N SER A 741 60.12 48.99 -20.05
CA SER A 741 59.22 47.84 -20.18
C SER A 741 57.76 48.28 -20.35
N ILE A 742 57.25 48.01 -21.56
CA ILE A 742 55.86 47.86 -21.97
C ILE A 742 55.00 49.14 -21.90
N SER A 743 55.02 49.90 -22.99
CA SER A 743 53.94 50.80 -23.37
C SER A 743 53.57 50.59 -24.83
N ALA A 744 52.50 49.83 -25.05
CA ALA A 744 51.68 49.90 -26.25
C ALA A 744 50.22 49.60 -25.88
N LEU A 745 49.62 50.47 -25.06
CA LEU A 745 48.18 50.70 -25.07
C LEU A 745 47.95 52.08 -25.66
N ARG A 746 47.83 52.12 -26.99
CA ARG A 746 47.18 53.19 -27.75
C ARG A 746 45.89 52.60 -28.28
N PHE A 747 44.76 53.24 -27.99
CA PHE A 747 43.80 53.80 -28.97
C PHE A 747 43.02 54.89 -28.20
N SER A 748 43.11 56.18 -28.54
CA SER A 748 42.66 56.87 -29.76
C SER A 748 41.14 56.83 -29.93
N LEU A 749 40.46 57.85 -29.39
CA LEU A 749 39.17 58.32 -29.89
C LEU A 749 39.25 58.51 -31.41
N ALA A 750 38.59 57.66 -32.18
CA ALA A 750 38.30 57.93 -33.58
C ALA A 750 37.01 58.74 -33.67
N ALA A 751 37.07 60.04 -33.38
CA ALA A 751 36.05 60.98 -33.82
C ALA A 751 36.36 61.37 -35.27
N GLY A 752 35.58 60.82 -36.21
CA GLY A 752 35.79 61.04 -37.64
C GLY A 752 34.56 60.76 -38.49
N ALA A 753 33.36 61.18 -38.06
CA ALA A 753 32.23 61.38 -38.96
C ALA A 753 31.48 62.65 -38.55
N ALA A 754 31.43 63.60 -39.46
CA ALA A 754 30.80 64.90 -39.29
C ALA A 754 29.31 64.76 -38.99
N TYR A 755 28.88 65.30 -37.84
CA TYR A 755 27.59 65.97 -37.72
C TYR A 755 27.82 67.39 -37.22
N ALA A 756 27.81 68.30 -38.18
CA ALA A 756 27.77 69.73 -37.95
C ALA A 756 26.40 70.13 -37.39
N GLY A 757 26.40 70.92 -36.32
CA GLY A 757 25.32 71.85 -35.99
C GLY A 757 24.29 71.35 -34.98
N GLN A 758 24.51 71.58 -33.69
CA GLN A 758 23.83 72.62 -32.90
C GLN A 758 24.09 72.45 -31.38
N ARG A 759 24.73 73.46 -30.78
CA ARG A 759 24.51 74.04 -29.44
C ARG A 759 24.62 73.16 -28.16
N ARG A 760 25.72 73.41 -27.43
CA ARG A 760 25.84 73.74 -25.98
C ARG A 760 25.28 72.76 -24.92
N PHE A 761 26.20 72.12 -24.20
CA PHE A 761 26.24 72.01 -22.72
C PHE A 761 27.66 72.49 -22.32
N LYS A 762 27.94 73.57 -21.58
CA LYS A 762 27.39 74.24 -20.40
C LYS A 762 27.62 73.45 -19.10
N VAL A 763 28.85 73.49 -18.60
CA VAL A 763 29.13 73.45 -17.15
C VAL A 763 29.46 74.89 -16.75
N ALA A 764 28.71 75.42 -15.78
CA ALA A 764 28.82 76.78 -15.28
C ALA A 764 29.59 76.80 -13.95
N GLN A 765 30.56 77.72 -13.87
CA GLN A 765 31.10 78.47 -12.71
C GLN A 765 31.73 77.66 -11.55
N SER A 766 32.84 78.05 -10.92
CA SER A 766 33.46 79.37 -10.75
C SER A 766 34.97 79.22 -10.44
N LEU A 767 35.81 80.12 -10.97
CA LEU A 767 36.83 80.86 -10.21
C LEU A 767 37.57 81.78 -11.18
N ASP A 768 37.04 83.00 -11.31
CA ASP A 768 37.81 84.17 -11.71
C ASP A 768 38.93 84.40 -10.68
N GLY A 769 40.16 84.61 -11.17
CA GLY A 769 41.23 85.22 -10.40
C GLY A 769 42.48 84.35 -10.30
N ILE A 770 43.43 84.53 -11.24
CA ILE A 770 44.65 85.32 -11.02
C ILE A 770 45.51 85.24 -12.28
N ARG A 771 45.85 86.43 -12.78
CA ARG A 771 46.77 86.74 -13.88
C ARG A 771 48.23 86.48 -13.51
N ALA A 772 49.03 86.35 -14.58
CA ALA A 772 50.47 86.63 -14.68
C ALA A 772 51.35 85.57 -13.99
N SER A 773 52.26 84.89 -14.68
CA SER A 773 53.38 85.39 -15.48
C SER A 773 53.97 84.25 -16.31
#